data_AF-A0A7I8WWD3-F1
#
_entry.id   AF-A0A7I8WWD3-F1
#
_cell.length_a   1.000
_cell.length_b   1.000
_cell.length_c   1.000
_cell.angle_alpha   90.00
_cell.angle_beta   90.00
_cell.angle_gamma   90.00
#
_symmetry.space_group_name_H-M   'P 1'
#
loop_
_entity.id
_entity.type
_entity.pdbx_description
1 polymer ?
#
loop_
_entity_poly.entity_id
_entity_poly.type
_entity_poly.pdbx_seq_one_letter_code
_entity_poly.pdbx_strand_id
1 'polypeptide(L)'
;MDNLYASVAKVLELTVSKKSSLRTAVYNHKFKNKKQLLRLSCETLKYRAYLTKILECQDVMRHIIKCDKLNNQKELCLILLYELVFGKGVSLGDKQIKRAVLGAKKDILTEHQALMDDGIDPESIAKTESIVLPRYGRVNTLKAGMDEVISALQEEGYEFLDNSDVKNRTKFKKAVDNLQKYQFFVDRHVPEVLVFSPYVDLHNSLLFLESKLILQDKASCLSAFVLKPDVGSVCVDACAAPGNKTSHLAALLENQGEIWAYDKDKSRLGTLEERIGACGATIVIPTNSDFLRVPLEDLETVSYAIVDPPCSGSGMVRRGEFLAEEYNEKRIKGLSNLQSMLLKHALKMPNLRRLVYSTCSIHELENEGVIQEVLNEDWVKDTYELIDPLPSWKTRGKDGYDFSNLCIRADPKVDLTNGFFKMARTRKIKPKKTKSSDATVVQALPFNTDKGQHILKNPGIVNAIVEKSALKPTDLILEKCKKLIAFEVDPRMVAEVKKRVMGTPLQHKLEVRIGDVLRHDDWPFFDVCVANLPYQISSPFVFRLLLQRPLPRYAVLMFQKEFADRLTAEPGSKLYCRLSASVQLLAKVEHLMKVKRTEFRPPPKVDSAVVRIEPVNPPPQINYKEWDGLLRLAFLRKNKTLLAIFHQKQVIELIDKNYRTFCSVKNQEIDPIFKTKEYVENVLRESGYAEKRARVMSVDDFLTLLLAFNKAGIHFS
;
A
#
# COMPACT_ATOMS: atom_id res chain seq x y z
N MET A 1 30.80 13.88 26.22
CA MET A 1 30.45 15.21 25.68
C MET A 1 30.21 15.04 24.20
N ASP A 2 28.94 15.04 23.77
CA ASP A 2 28.58 14.92 22.35
C ASP A 2 29.12 16.15 21.60
N ASN A 3 30.16 15.94 20.79
CA ASN A 3 30.67 16.96 19.89
C ASN A 3 29.57 17.29 18.88
N LEU A 4 29.07 18.54 18.90
CA LEU A 4 28.06 19.04 17.97
C LEU A 4 28.41 18.70 16.52
N TYR A 5 29.67 18.92 16.12
CA TYR A 5 30.13 18.66 14.76
C TYR A 5 30.12 17.18 14.38
N ALA A 6 30.48 16.29 15.31
CA ALA A 6 30.39 14.85 15.06
C ALA A 6 28.93 14.38 14.94
N SER A 7 28.04 14.98 15.74
CA SER A 7 26.60 14.72 15.65
C SER A 7 26.02 15.21 14.33
N VAL A 8 26.39 16.42 13.88
CA VAL A 8 25.99 16.94 12.56
C VAL A 8 26.58 16.07 11.46
N ALA A 9 27.86 15.67 11.54
CA ALA A 9 28.49 14.79 10.54
C ALA A 9 27.73 13.47 10.40
N LYS A 10 27.31 12.85 11.51
CA LYS A 10 26.50 11.64 11.47
C LYS A 10 25.11 11.87 10.86
N VAL A 11 24.46 12.99 11.20
CA VAL A 11 23.18 13.39 10.59
C VAL A 11 23.33 13.60 9.08
N LEU A 12 24.38 14.30 8.65
CA LEU A 12 24.68 14.53 7.24
C LEU A 12 25.00 13.21 6.53
N GLU A 13 25.79 12.32 7.13
CA GLU A 13 26.10 11.00 6.57
C GLU A 13 24.81 10.19 6.35
N LEU A 14 23.92 10.14 7.34
CA LEU A 14 22.62 9.45 7.24
C LEU A 14 21.71 10.07 6.17
N THR A 15 21.75 11.41 6.05
CA THR A 15 20.93 12.17 5.09
C THR A 15 21.46 11.98 3.67
N VAL A 16 22.78 12.14 3.47
CA VAL A 16 23.47 11.98 2.18
C VAL A 16 23.42 10.52 1.70
N SER A 17 23.60 9.55 2.62
CA SER A 17 23.47 8.13 2.30
C SER A 17 22.02 7.65 2.19
N LYS A 18 21.05 8.57 2.25
CA LYS A 18 19.60 8.31 2.10
C LYS A 18 19.04 7.26 3.08
N LYS A 19 19.70 7.05 4.22
CA LYS A 19 19.23 6.15 5.28
C LYS A 19 18.11 6.79 6.12
N SER A 20 17.98 8.11 6.10
CA SER A 20 16.94 8.86 6.82
C SER A 20 16.74 10.25 6.20
N SER A 21 15.55 10.84 6.33
CA SER A 21 15.37 12.27 6.06
C SER A 21 16.17 13.11 7.06
N LEU A 22 16.49 14.37 6.70
CA LEU A 22 17.27 15.26 7.58
C LEU A 22 16.58 15.45 8.94
N ARG A 23 15.27 15.72 8.92
CA ARG A 23 14.49 15.90 10.15
C ARG A 23 14.46 14.61 10.98
N THR A 24 14.16 13.47 10.35
CA THR A 24 14.14 12.18 11.06
C THR A 24 15.51 11.85 11.65
N ALA A 25 16.60 12.13 10.93
CA ALA A 25 17.97 11.91 11.40
C ALA A 25 18.30 12.81 12.60
N VAL A 26 17.92 14.08 12.54
CA VAL A 26 18.08 15.03 13.65
C VAL A 26 17.28 14.58 14.86
N TYR A 27 16.00 14.24 14.71
CA TYR A 27 15.12 13.91 15.83
C TYR A 27 15.45 12.55 16.45
N ASN A 28 15.89 11.56 15.68
CA ASN A 28 16.31 10.24 16.17
C ASN A 28 17.68 10.25 16.87
N HIS A 29 18.51 11.29 16.67
CA HIS A 29 19.80 11.39 17.37
C HIS A 29 19.60 11.63 18.88
N LYS A 30 20.63 11.48 19.73
CA LYS A 30 20.51 11.77 21.19
C LYS A 30 20.93 13.20 21.58
N PHE A 31 21.18 14.07 20.61
CA PHE A 31 21.71 15.42 20.86
C PHE A 31 20.67 16.33 21.56
N LYS A 32 21.06 17.00 22.65
CA LYS A 32 20.16 17.82 23.48
C LYS A 32 19.60 19.04 22.74
N ASN A 33 20.44 19.78 22.00
CA ASN A 33 20.01 21.00 21.29
C ASN A 33 19.66 20.73 19.82
N LYS A 34 18.48 20.15 19.60
CA LYS A 34 17.97 19.76 18.27
C LYS A 34 17.89 20.92 17.28
N LYS A 35 17.53 22.13 17.76
CA LYS A 35 17.42 23.33 16.91
C LYS A 35 18.77 23.73 16.32
N GLN A 36 19.83 23.72 17.15
CA GLN A 36 21.18 24.02 16.70
C GLN A 36 21.71 22.95 15.74
N LEU A 37 21.45 21.66 16.04
CA LEU A 37 21.82 20.54 15.17
C LEU A 37 21.16 20.67 13.78
N LEU A 38 19.86 20.96 13.74
CA LEU A 38 19.10 21.13 12.50
C LEU A 38 19.62 22.33 11.71
N ARG A 39 19.82 23.48 12.35
CA ARG A 39 20.34 24.70 11.70
C ARG A 39 21.67 24.42 11.00
N LEU A 40 22.66 23.91 11.73
CA LEU A 40 24.00 23.70 11.19
C LEU A 40 23.99 22.62 10.08
N SER A 41 23.15 21.60 10.22
CA SER A 41 22.97 20.59 9.17
C SER A 41 22.36 21.17 7.89
N CYS A 42 21.31 21.98 8.01
CA CYS A 42 20.66 22.66 6.87
C CYS A 42 21.65 23.58 6.17
N GLU A 43 22.33 24.45 6.91
CA GLU A 43 23.26 25.41 6.34
C GLU A 43 24.46 24.74 5.66
N THR A 44 25.03 23.70 6.27
CA THR A 44 26.12 22.94 5.65
C THR A 44 25.66 22.28 4.34
N LEU A 45 24.43 21.76 4.30
CA LEU A 45 23.86 21.20 3.07
C LEU A 45 23.59 22.28 2.01
N LYS A 46 23.12 23.48 2.41
CA LYS A 46 22.88 24.63 1.52
C LYS A 46 24.10 24.97 0.67
N TYR A 47 25.28 24.96 1.28
CA TYR A 47 26.52 25.31 0.60
C TYR A 47 27.36 24.08 0.22
N ARG A 48 26.83 22.86 0.29
CA ARG A 48 27.62 21.62 0.14
C ARG A 48 28.42 21.58 -1.17
N ALA A 49 27.80 21.93 -2.30
CA ALA A 49 28.46 21.93 -3.60
C ALA A 49 29.64 22.91 -3.63
N TYR A 50 29.42 24.13 -3.12
CA TYR A 50 30.45 25.15 -3.00
C TYR A 50 31.59 24.72 -2.06
N LEU A 51 31.26 24.22 -0.87
CA LEU A 51 32.21 23.74 0.13
C LEU A 51 33.01 22.52 -0.36
N THR A 52 32.41 21.69 -1.23
CA THR A 52 33.11 20.54 -1.83
C THR A 52 34.19 21.00 -2.80
N LYS A 53 33.96 22.07 -3.58
CA LYS A 53 35.00 22.66 -4.44
C LYS A 53 36.19 23.14 -3.62
N ILE A 54 35.93 23.86 -2.52
CA ILE A 54 36.98 24.30 -1.60
C ILE A 54 37.72 23.11 -1.00
N LEU A 55 36.99 22.06 -0.61
CA LEU A 55 37.58 20.85 -0.03
C LEU A 55 38.46 20.10 -1.04
N GLU A 56 38.17 20.16 -2.33
CA GLU A 56 38.92 19.46 -3.39
C GLU A 56 40.20 20.19 -3.82
N CYS A 57 40.42 21.43 -3.36
CA CYS A 57 41.66 22.17 -3.56
C CYS A 57 42.85 21.41 -2.94
N GLN A 58 43.93 21.25 -3.71
CA GLN A 58 45.09 20.46 -3.29
C GLN A 58 45.74 21.00 -2.00
N ASP A 59 45.83 22.32 -1.86
CA ASP A 59 46.47 22.94 -0.70
C ASP A 59 45.64 22.73 0.57
N VAL A 60 44.31 22.83 0.46
CA VAL A 60 43.38 22.48 1.55
C VAL A 60 43.49 21.00 1.92
N MET A 61 43.52 20.09 0.93
CA MET A 61 43.59 18.64 1.16
C MET A 61 44.90 18.20 1.83
N ARG A 62 46.03 18.85 1.54
CA ARG A 62 47.34 18.53 2.15
C ARG A 62 47.32 18.67 3.67
N HIS A 63 46.53 19.59 4.21
CA HIS A 63 46.36 19.75 5.65
C HIS A 63 45.37 18.76 6.25
N ILE A 64 44.30 18.41 5.51
CA ILE A 64 43.23 17.52 5.96
C ILE A 64 43.68 16.05 5.99
N ILE A 65 44.38 15.57 4.96
CA ILE A 65 44.87 14.17 4.86
C ILE A 65 45.85 13.83 5.99
N LYS A 66 46.62 14.82 6.49
CA LYS A 66 47.57 14.63 7.61
C LYS A 66 46.90 14.38 8.97
N CYS A 67 45.57 14.54 9.06
CA CYS A 67 44.81 14.28 10.27
C CYS A 67 43.98 13.01 10.09
N ASP A 68 44.38 11.90 10.73
CA ASP A 68 43.69 10.61 10.63
C ASP A 68 42.20 10.67 11.02
N LYS A 69 41.84 11.61 11.90
CA LYS A 69 40.46 11.85 12.34
C LYS A 69 39.59 12.60 11.32
N LEU A 70 40.21 13.28 10.36
CA LEU A 70 39.52 13.97 9.26
C LEU A 70 39.65 13.19 7.94
N ASN A 71 40.69 12.36 7.82
CA ASN A 71 40.88 11.47 6.69
C ASN A 71 39.66 10.55 6.56
N ASN A 72 39.08 10.48 5.35
CA ASN A 72 37.83 9.76 5.05
C ASN A 72 36.57 10.23 5.81
N GLN A 73 36.58 11.40 6.46
CA GLN A 73 35.42 11.99 7.16
C GLN A 73 34.89 13.22 6.40
N LYS A 74 34.45 13.02 5.15
CA LYS A 74 34.04 14.12 4.24
C LYS A 74 33.00 15.05 4.86
N GLU A 75 31.96 14.49 5.50
CA GLU A 75 30.88 15.25 6.13
C GLU A 75 31.38 16.13 7.27
N LEU A 76 32.32 15.62 8.08
CA LEU A 76 32.93 16.39 9.17
C LEU A 76 33.76 17.54 8.61
N CYS A 77 34.53 17.32 7.55
CA CYS A 77 35.29 18.37 6.88
C CYS A 77 34.38 19.49 6.38
N LEU A 78 33.30 19.15 5.66
CA LEU A 78 32.39 20.14 5.10
C LEU A 78 31.73 21.05 6.16
N ILE A 79 31.38 20.50 7.32
CA ILE A 79 30.83 21.30 8.43
C ILE A 79 31.86 22.28 8.99
N LEU A 80 33.12 21.83 9.12
CA LEU A 80 34.20 22.66 9.63
C LEU A 80 34.58 23.76 8.64
N LEU A 81 34.55 23.46 7.33
CA LEU A 81 34.71 24.46 6.28
C LEU A 81 33.58 25.48 6.32
N TYR A 82 32.31 25.05 6.46
CA TYR A 82 31.17 25.95 6.59
C TYR A 82 31.37 26.95 7.74
N GLU A 83 31.75 26.47 8.92
CA GLU A 83 31.97 27.34 10.09
C GLU A 83 33.14 28.32 9.92
N LEU A 84 34.16 27.96 9.13
CA LEU A 84 35.28 28.85 8.84
C LEU A 84 34.95 29.92 7.80
N VAL A 85 34.20 29.56 6.77
CA VAL A 85 33.91 30.45 5.63
C VAL A 85 32.70 31.34 5.91
N PHE A 86 31.62 30.77 6.46
CA PHE A 86 30.33 31.45 6.63
C PHE A 86 29.87 31.56 8.09
N GLY A 87 30.34 30.67 8.96
CA GLY A 87 29.91 30.59 10.36
C GLY A 87 30.65 31.53 11.31
N LYS A 88 30.65 31.19 12.61
CA LYS A 88 31.27 32.01 13.66
C LYS A 88 32.71 31.57 13.99
N GLY A 89 33.29 30.71 13.15
CA GLY A 89 34.55 30.03 13.42
C GLY A 89 34.38 28.71 14.17
N VAL A 90 35.47 27.96 14.24
CA VAL A 90 35.46 26.56 14.69
C VAL A 90 35.72 26.46 16.19
N SER A 91 34.72 25.98 16.96
CA SER A 91 34.84 25.73 18.40
C SER A 91 35.05 24.23 18.69
N LEU A 92 36.28 23.75 18.55
CA LEU A 92 36.65 22.34 18.75
C LEU A 92 37.40 22.12 20.06
N GLY A 93 37.02 21.07 20.79
CA GLY A 93 37.79 20.53 21.92
C GLY A 93 38.95 19.61 21.51
N ASP A 94 38.93 19.05 20.30
CA ASP A 94 39.97 18.13 19.82
C ASP A 94 41.17 18.88 19.21
N LYS A 95 42.34 18.76 19.85
CA LYS A 95 43.57 19.48 19.49
C LYS A 95 44.13 19.09 18.11
N GLN A 96 43.96 17.84 17.68
CA GLN A 96 44.46 17.37 16.37
C GLN A 96 43.63 17.94 15.23
N ILE A 97 42.30 17.83 15.34
CA ILE A 97 41.37 18.37 14.36
C ILE A 97 41.53 19.90 14.29
N LYS A 98 41.61 20.56 15.45
CA LYS A 98 41.81 22.01 15.53
C LYS A 98 43.12 22.46 14.85
N ARG A 99 44.23 21.74 15.04
CA ARG A 99 45.51 22.05 14.39
C ARG A 99 45.45 21.90 12.87
N ALA A 100 44.82 20.83 12.36
CA ALA A 100 44.69 20.59 10.93
C ALA A 100 43.83 21.67 10.24
N VAL A 101 42.67 21.97 10.81
CA VAL A 101 41.71 22.95 10.27
C VAL A 101 42.25 24.38 10.34
N LEU A 102 42.89 24.76 11.45
CA LEU A 102 43.51 26.09 11.55
C LEU A 102 44.76 26.22 10.67
N GLY A 103 45.51 25.12 10.47
CA GLY A 103 46.63 25.08 9.53
C GLY A 103 46.18 25.30 8.08
N ALA A 104 45.03 24.75 7.70
CA ALA A 104 44.42 24.93 6.39
C ALA A 104 43.69 26.28 6.21
N LYS A 105 43.54 27.08 7.28
CA LYS A 105 42.64 28.25 7.28
C LYS A 105 43.01 29.27 6.20
N LYS A 106 44.31 29.52 6.01
CA LYS A 106 44.78 30.47 5.00
C LYS A 106 44.39 29.99 3.61
N ASP A 107 44.69 28.74 3.28
CA ASP A 107 44.42 28.16 1.97
C ASP A 107 42.92 28.04 1.70
N ILE A 108 42.10 27.72 2.70
CA ILE A 108 40.64 27.70 2.60
C ILE A 108 40.09 29.09 2.23
N LEU A 109 40.58 30.15 2.87
CA LEU A 109 40.13 31.51 2.60
C LEU A 109 40.66 32.04 1.27
N THR A 110 41.87 31.66 0.88
CA THR A 110 42.43 31.97 -0.44
C THR A 110 41.63 31.30 -1.55
N GLU A 111 41.28 30.02 -1.40
CA GLU A 111 40.44 29.29 -2.37
C GLU A 111 39.03 29.87 -2.42
N HIS A 112 38.44 30.23 -1.28
CA HIS A 112 37.16 30.93 -1.24
C HIS A 112 37.20 32.24 -2.05
N GLN A 113 38.24 33.06 -1.86
CA GLN A 113 38.42 34.30 -2.60
C GLN A 113 38.64 34.04 -4.10
N ALA A 114 39.45 33.06 -4.47
CA ALA A 114 39.68 32.68 -5.87
C ALA A 114 38.37 32.27 -6.58
N LEU A 115 37.53 31.46 -5.92
CA LEU A 115 36.21 31.10 -6.43
C LEU A 115 35.31 32.34 -6.60
N MET A 116 35.36 33.29 -5.65
CA MET A 116 34.61 34.54 -5.78
C MET A 116 35.08 35.40 -6.96
N ASP A 117 36.40 35.48 -7.17
CA ASP A 117 37.03 36.24 -8.26
C ASP A 117 36.72 35.61 -9.63
N ASP A 118 36.60 34.28 -9.70
CA ASP A 118 36.17 33.52 -10.88
C ASP A 118 34.65 33.63 -11.16
N GLY A 119 33.92 34.46 -10.41
CA GLY A 119 32.48 34.67 -10.56
C GLY A 119 31.62 33.53 -10.01
N ILE A 120 32.21 32.63 -9.23
CA ILE A 120 31.54 31.49 -8.60
C ILE A 120 31.03 31.94 -7.22
N ASP A 121 29.91 32.68 -7.21
CA ASP A 121 29.28 33.17 -5.98
C ASP A 121 28.59 32.03 -5.19
N PRO A 122 28.90 31.83 -3.89
CA PRO A 122 28.25 30.84 -3.04
C PRO A 122 26.74 31.07 -2.88
N GLU A 123 26.25 32.31 -2.90
CA GLU A 123 24.81 32.57 -2.88
C GLU A 123 24.17 32.23 -4.22
N SER A 124 24.83 32.49 -5.34
CA SER A 124 24.39 32.04 -6.67
C SER A 124 24.31 30.52 -6.75
N ILE A 125 25.33 29.76 -6.32
CA ILE A 125 25.27 28.29 -6.27
C ILE A 125 24.15 27.80 -5.35
N ALA A 126 23.99 28.42 -4.17
CA ALA A 126 22.92 28.05 -3.24
C ALA A 126 21.50 28.44 -3.72
N LYS A 127 21.36 29.53 -4.49
CA LYS A 127 20.09 30.02 -5.07
C LYS A 127 19.71 29.31 -6.36
N THR A 128 20.69 28.89 -7.17
CA THR A 128 20.46 28.13 -8.39
C THR A 128 19.74 26.81 -8.08
N GLU A 129 19.83 26.34 -6.84
CA GLU A 129 19.22 25.09 -6.36
C GLU A 129 18.03 25.26 -5.40
N SER A 130 17.78 26.42 -4.78
CA SER A 130 16.70 26.58 -3.78
C SER A 130 15.51 27.40 -4.27
N ILE A 131 14.47 26.71 -4.74
CA ILE A 131 13.18 27.31 -5.07
C ILE A 131 12.47 27.73 -3.76
N VAL A 132 12.11 29.02 -3.64
CA VAL A 132 11.36 29.53 -2.49
C VAL A 132 9.89 29.67 -2.86
N LEU A 133 9.06 28.80 -2.30
CA LEU A 133 7.62 28.80 -2.54
C LEU A 133 6.87 29.65 -1.49
N PRO A 134 5.76 30.32 -1.87
CA PRO A 134 4.83 30.91 -0.91
C PRO A 134 4.27 29.86 0.05
N ARG A 135 3.67 30.33 1.14
CA ARG A 135 2.93 29.49 2.07
C ARG A 135 1.48 29.45 1.65
N TYR A 136 0.90 28.25 1.60
CA TYR A 136 -0.51 28.06 1.32
C TYR A 136 -1.23 27.56 2.57
N GLY A 137 -2.34 28.20 2.91
CA GLY A 137 -3.24 27.78 3.98
C GLY A 137 -4.65 27.61 3.41
N ARG A 138 -5.19 26.41 3.45
CA ARG A 138 -6.58 26.12 3.07
C ARG A 138 -7.49 26.37 4.27
N VAL A 139 -8.51 27.19 4.10
CA VAL A 139 -9.56 27.36 5.10
C VAL A 139 -10.38 26.08 5.20
N ASN A 140 -10.62 25.64 6.43
CA ASN A 140 -11.45 24.50 6.73
C ASN A 140 -12.90 24.96 6.89
N THR A 141 -13.66 24.88 5.80
CA THR A 141 -15.07 25.30 5.75
C THR A 141 -16.00 24.49 6.65
N LEU A 142 -15.54 23.36 7.22
CA LEU A 142 -16.27 22.63 8.25
C LEU A 142 -16.25 23.32 9.62
N LYS A 143 -15.30 24.24 9.84
CA LYS A 143 -15.06 24.89 11.14
C LYS A 143 -15.20 26.40 11.13
N ALA A 144 -14.91 27.05 10.01
CA ALA A 144 -14.94 28.49 9.90
C ALA A 144 -15.21 28.94 8.45
N GLY A 145 -15.89 30.09 8.32
CA GLY A 145 -16.07 30.76 7.04
C GLY A 145 -14.80 31.47 6.56
N MET A 146 -14.72 31.76 5.26
CA MET A 146 -13.59 32.49 4.69
C MET A 146 -13.44 33.89 5.33
N ASP A 147 -14.55 34.61 5.49
CA ASP A 147 -14.56 35.95 6.08
C ASP A 147 -14.12 35.93 7.55
N GLU A 148 -14.58 34.94 8.33
CA GLU A 148 -14.16 34.76 9.73
C GLU A 148 -12.64 34.57 9.83
N VAL A 149 -12.05 33.75 8.97
CA VAL A 149 -10.60 33.52 8.96
C VAL A 149 -9.84 34.76 8.53
N ILE A 150 -10.33 35.51 7.53
CA ILE A 150 -9.72 36.77 7.10
C ILE A 150 -9.74 37.79 8.24
N SER A 151 -10.88 37.97 8.91
CA SER A 151 -11.01 38.88 10.05
C SER A 151 -10.10 38.49 11.21
N ALA A 152 -10.03 37.21 11.56
CA ALA A 152 -9.13 36.72 12.61
C ALA A 152 -7.65 36.97 12.28
N LEU A 153 -7.24 36.79 11.02
CA LEU A 153 -5.88 37.13 10.58
C LEU A 153 -5.62 38.64 10.68
N GLN A 154 -6.59 39.48 10.32
CA GLN A 154 -6.47 40.93 10.46
C GLN A 154 -6.33 41.38 11.92
N GLU A 155 -7.06 40.75 12.84
CA GLU A 155 -6.92 40.94 14.28
C GLU A 155 -5.54 40.48 14.81
N GLU A 156 -4.97 39.42 14.23
CA GLU A 156 -3.57 38.99 14.49
C GLU A 156 -2.52 39.92 13.85
N GLY A 157 -2.93 41.00 13.18
CA GLY A 157 -2.05 42.01 12.59
C GLY A 157 -1.60 41.71 11.15
N TYR A 158 -2.28 40.79 10.46
CA TYR A 158 -2.05 40.54 9.03
C TYR A 158 -2.84 41.51 8.15
N GLU A 159 -2.24 41.95 7.05
CA GLU A 159 -2.91 42.78 6.06
C GLU A 159 -3.46 41.90 4.91
N PHE A 160 -4.77 41.98 4.70
CA PHE A 160 -5.44 41.34 3.57
C PHE A 160 -5.29 42.21 2.32
N LEU A 161 -4.73 41.65 1.25
CA LEU A 161 -4.61 42.31 -0.05
C LEU A 161 -5.70 41.80 -0.99
N ASP A 162 -6.58 42.69 -1.45
CA ASP A 162 -7.51 42.37 -2.53
C ASP A 162 -6.73 42.23 -3.85
N ASN A 163 -6.57 40.98 -4.29
CA ASN A 163 -5.91 40.60 -5.52
C ASN A 163 -6.88 39.96 -6.52
N SER A 164 -8.17 40.33 -6.47
CA SER A 164 -9.20 39.84 -7.39
C SER A 164 -8.85 40.05 -8.88
N ASP A 165 -8.02 41.06 -9.21
CA ASP A 165 -7.53 41.35 -10.56
C ASP A 165 -6.35 40.48 -11.02
N VAL A 166 -5.80 39.66 -10.13
CA VAL A 166 -4.61 38.83 -10.35
C VAL A 166 -5.00 37.51 -11.04
N LYS A 167 -5.64 37.62 -12.21
CA LYS A 167 -6.17 36.48 -12.97
C LYS A 167 -5.13 35.78 -13.84
N ASN A 168 -4.02 36.43 -14.17
CA ASN A 168 -2.98 35.86 -15.05
C ASN A 168 -1.71 35.43 -14.28
N ARG A 169 -0.96 34.47 -14.84
CA ARG A 169 0.15 33.80 -14.15
C ARG A 169 1.28 34.78 -13.79
N THR A 170 1.57 35.72 -14.69
CA THR A 170 2.63 36.72 -14.50
C THR A 170 2.30 37.70 -13.39
N LYS A 171 1.06 38.20 -13.34
CA LYS A 171 0.59 39.06 -12.24
C LYS A 171 0.60 38.30 -10.92
N PHE A 172 0.20 37.04 -10.90
CA PHE A 172 0.22 36.21 -9.69
C PHE A 172 1.63 36.05 -9.15
N LYS A 173 2.60 35.76 -10.02
CA LYS A 173 4.01 35.69 -9.63
C LYS A 173 4.49 37.03 -9.04
N LYS A 174 4.21 38.16 -9.70
CA LYS A 174 4.55 39.48 -9.17
C LYS A 174 3.91 39.77 -7.80
N ALA A 175 2.65 39.38 -7.61
CA ALA A 175 1.95 39.56 -6.34
C ALA A 175 2.61 38.73 -5.22
N VAL A 176 3.01 37.50 -5.50
CA VAL A 176 3.74 36.65 -4.55
C VAL A 176 5.14 37.19 -4.26
N ASP A 177 5.88 37.59 -5.30
CA ASP A 177 7.25 38.11 -5.18
C ASP A 177 7.31 39.40 -4.33
N ASN A 178 6.26 40.22 -4.38
CA ASN A 178 6.15 41.46 -3.62
C ASN A 178 5.48 41.29 -2.23
N LEU A 179 5.04 40.08 -1.88
CA LEU A 179 4.24 39.82 -0.70
C LEU A 179 5.06 39.98 0.59
N GLN A 180 4.75 41.00 1.38
CA GLN A 180 5.43 41.25 2.65
C GLN A 180 5.08 40.19 3.69
N LYS A 181 5.90 40.09 4.74
CA LYS A 181 5.85 38.98 5.72
C LYS A 181 4.46 38.74 6.32
N TYR A 182 3.73 39.81 6.64
CA TYR A 182 2.40 39.76 7.27
C TYR A 182 1.27 40.14 6.31
N GLN A 183 1.51 40.01 5.00
CA GLN A 183 0.47 40.19 3.98
C GLN A 183 0.00 38.85 3.45
N PHE A 184 -1.27 38.78 3.05
CA PHE A 184 -1.86 37.60 2.45
C PHE A 184 -3.00 37.94 1.50
N PHE A 185 -3.36 37.02 0.62
CA PHE A 185 -4.49 37.17 -0.31
C PHE A 185 -5.08 35.82 -0.72
N VAL A 186 -6.24 35.83 -1.36
CA VAL A 186 -6.94 34.61 -1.83
C VAL A 186 -6.30 34.08 -3.12
N ASP A 187 -6.17 32.76 -3.22
CA ASP A 187 -5.67 32.10 -4.41
C ASP A 187 -6.60 32.26 -5.62
N ARG A 188 -6.00 32.45 -6.80
CA ARG A 188 -6.71 32.64 -8.08
C ARG A 188 -7.47 31.41 -8.61
N HIS A 189 -7.23 30.21 -8.08
CA HIS A 189 -7.82 28.97 -8.59
C HIS A 189 -8.73 28.27 -7.59
N VAL A 190 -8.32 28.23 -6.32
CA VAL A 190 -9.07 27.55 -5.25
C VAL A 190 -9.53 28.60 -4.26
N PRO A 191 -10.83 28.95 -4.23
CA PRO A 191 -11.35 30.06 -3.43
C PRO A 191 -11.04 29.97 -1.94
N GLU A 192 -10.94 28.75 -1.40
CA GLU A 192 -10.71 28.48 0.02
C GLU A 192 -9.22 28.42 0.38
N VAL A 193 -8.32 28.80 -0.52
CA VAL A 193 -6.87 28.79 -0.28
C VAL A 193 -6.35 30.21 -0.16
N LEU A 194 -5.69 30.49 0.96
CA LEU A 194 -4.94 31.71 1.21
C LEU A 194 -3.46 31.53 0.83
N VAL A 195 -2.88 32.60 0.30
CA VAL A 195 -1.47 32.71 -0.09
C VAL A 195 -0.78 33.68 0.85
N PHE A 196 0.28 33.22 1.50
CA PHE A 196 1.07 33.99 2.45
C PHE A 196 2.55 34.05 2.01
N SER A 197 3.27 35.01 2.58
CA SER A 197 4.70 35.18 2.35
C SER A 197 5.49 33.89 2.69
N PRO A 198 6.54 33.54 1.94
CA PRO A 198 7.38 32.38 2.27
C PRO A 198 7.96 32.38 3.70
N TYR A 199 8.08 33.57 4.30
CA TYR A 199 8.76 33.84 5.56
C TYR A 199 7.83 33.86 6.79
N VAL A 200 6.53 33.69 6.61
CA VAL A 200 5.59 33.57 7.73
C VAL A 200 5.70 32.18 8.37
N ASP A 201 5.54 32.14 9.70
CA ASP A 201 5.31 30.91 10.45
C ASP A 201 3.88 30.90 11.00
N LEU A 202 3.06 29.99 10.47
CA LEU A 202 1.66 29.85 10.83
C LEU A 202 1.41 28.69 11.80
N HIS A 203 2.42 27.90 12.17
CA HIS A 203 2.23 26.70 13.00
C HIS A 203 1.81 27.03 14.45
N ASN A 204 1.99 28.28 14.88
CA ASN A 204 1.59 28.75 16.21
C ASN A 204 0.34 29.67 16.17
N SER A 205 -0.23 29.93 14.98
CA SER A 205 -1.47 30.70 14.88
C SER A 205 -2.62 29.89 15.47
N LEU A 206 -3.54 30.57 16.18
CA LEU A 206 -4.72 29.91 16.76
C LEU A 206 -5.56 29.25 15.68
N LEU A 207 -5.68 29.88 14.50
CA LEU A 207 -6.38 29.34 13.35
C LEU A 207 -5.82 27.98 12.91
N PHE A 208 -4.50 27.80 12.97
CA PHE A 208 -3.86 26.52 12.66
C PHE A 208 -4.09 25.49 13.77
N LEU A 209 -3.89 25.88 15.04
CA LEU A 209 -4.04 24.99 16.19
C LEU A 209 -5.48 24.48 16.35
N GLU A 210 -6.47 25.32 16.05
CA GLU A 210 -7.89 24.97 16.05
C GLU A 210 -8.35 24.25 14.77
N SER A 211 -7.44 24.03 13.82
CA SER A 211 -7.72 23.43 12.50
C SER A 211 -8.76 24.21 11.68
N LYS A 212 -8.88 25.53 11.89
CA LYS A 212 -9.62 26.45 11.01
C LYS A 212 -8.81 26.77 9.73
N LEU A 213 -7.48 26.73 9.83
CA LEU A 213 -6.54 26.90 8.72
C LEU A 213 -5.62 25.67 8.60
N ILE A 214 -5.64 25.00 7.45
CA ILE A 214 -4.87 23.79 7.16
C ILE A 214 -3.72 24.13 6.21
N LEU A 215 -2.48 23.98 6.67
CA LEU A 215 -1.30 24.22 5.83
C LEU A 215 -1.16 23.12 4.78
N GLN A 216 -1.52 23.45 3.53
CA GLN A 216 -1.56 22.52 2.42
C GLN A 216 -1.15 23.22 1.13
N ASP A 217 -0.19 22.66 0.42
CA ASP A 217 0.23 23.16 -0.89
C ASP A 217 -0.94 23.22 -1.88
N LYS A 218 -1.03 24.31 -2.65
CA LYS A 218 -2.10 24.55 -3.62
C LYS A 218 -2.24 23.44 -4.64
N ALA A 219 -1.14 22.87 -5.15
CA ALA A 219 -1.24 21.75 -6.08
C ALA A 219 -1.83 20.51 -5.40
N SER A 220 -1.62 20.30 -4.10
CA SER A 220 -2.34 19.24 -3.38
C SER A 220 -3.83 19.54 -3.22
N CYS A 221 -4.24 20.80 -3.02
CA CYS A 221 -5.65 21.17 -2.86
C CYS A 221 -6.48 20.85 -4.12
N LEU A 222 -5.85 21.05 -5.29
CA LEU A 222 -6.48 20.82 -6.58
C LEU A 222 -7.01 19.39 -6.78
N SER A 223 -6.48 18.35 -6.13
CA SER A 223 -6.94 16.97 -6.34
C SER A 223 -8.40 16.76 -5.92
N ALA A 224 -8.78 17.26 -4.74
CA ALA A 224 -10.16 17.20 -4.27
C ALA A 224 -11.03 18.26 -4.99
N PHE A 225 -10.48 19.46 -5.21
CA PHE A 225 -11.20 20.55 -5.88
C PHE A 225 -11.68 20.19 -7.30
N VAL A 226 -10.83 19.56 -8.12
CA VAL A 226 -11.23 19.17 -9.49
C VAL A 226 -12.02 17.87 -9.56
N LEU A 227 -12.06 17.09 -8.47
CA LEU A 227 -12.95 15.94 -8.37
C LEU A 227 -14.41 16.39 -8.36
N LYS A 228 -14.73 17.55 -7.77
CA LYS A 228 -16.09 18.12 -7.69
C LYS A 228 -17.16 17.04 -7.38
N PRO A 229 -17.08 16.38 -6.20
CA PRO A 229 -18.07 15.38 -5.81
C PRO A 229 -19.42 16.04 -5.55
N ASP A 230 -20.49 15.26 -5.70
CA ASP A 230 -21.83 15.71 -5.27
C ASP A 230 -21.93 15.57 -3.75
N VAL A 231 -22.47 16.58 -3.07
CA VAL A 231 -22.78 16.52 -1.63
C VAL A 231 -23.65 15.29 -1.35
N GLY A 232 -23.35 14.53 -0.29
CA GLY A 232 -24.05 13.29 0.05
C GLY A 232 -23.55 12.02 -0.68
N SER A 233 -22.61 12.14 -1.62
CA SER A 233 -22.08 10.98 -2.33
C SER A 233 -21.06 10.16 -1.52
N VAL A 234 -20.88 8.89 -1.89
CA VAL A 234 -19.82 8.03 -1.35
C VAL A 234 -18.57 8.18 -2.19
N CYS A 235 -17.47 8.52 -1.53
CA CYS A 235 -16.16 8.74 -2.14
C CYS A 235 -15.10 7.79 -1.60
N VAL A 236 -14.06 7.53 -2.40
CA VAL A 236 -12.87 6.79 -1.97
C VAL A 236 -11.63 7.68 -2.06
N ASP A 237 -10.79 7.61 -1.03
CA ASP A 237 -9.40 8.06 -1.09
C ASP A 237 -8.49 6.83 -0.94
N ALA A 238 -7.91 6.39 -2.07
CA ALA A 238 -7.26 5.08 -2.18
C ALA A 238 -5.90 4.99 -1.45
N CYS A 239 -5.27 6.12 -1.16
CA CYS A 239 -3.95 6.24 -0.53
C CYS A 239 -3.95 7.48 0.38
N ALA A 240 -4.84 7.47 1.36
CA ALA A 240 -5.36 8.68 1.99
C ALA A 240 -4.40 9.37 2.96
N ALA A 241 -3.52 8.61 3.64
CA ALA A 241 -2.72 9.19 4.71
C ALA A 241 -1.68 10.19 4.17
N PRO A 242 -1.41 11.31 4.85
CA PRO A 242 -1.84 11.68 6.21
C PRO A 242 -3.17 12.47 6.27
N GLY A 243 -4.03 12.45 5.24
CA GLY A 243 -5.40 12.98 5.32
C GLY A 243 -5.62 14.42 4.81
N ASN A 244 -4.63 15.04 4.15
CA ASN A 244 -4.77 16.40 3.60
C ASN A 244 -5.83 16.51 2.49
N LYS A 245 -5.86 15.54 1.58
CA LYS A 245 -6.86 15.50 0.49
C LYS A 245 -8.20 15.00 1.01
N THR A 246 -8.17 14.02 1.90
CA THR A 246 -9.34 13.46 2.58
C THR A 246 -10.12 14.51 3.38
N SER A 247 -9.44 15.34 4.18
CA SER A 247 -10.09 16.45 4.91
C SER A 247 -10.66 17.51 3.98
N HIS A 248 -9.99 17.80 2.85
CA HIS A 248 -10.52 18.70 1.84
C HIS A 248 -11.77 18.12 1.18
N LEU A 249 -11.77 16.82 0.90
CA LEU A 249 -12.92 16.12 0.34
C LEU A 249 -14.12 16.15 1.30
N ALA A 250 -13.88 15.99 2.61
CA ALA A 250 -14.94 16.10 3.63
C ALA A 250 -15.56 17.51 3.67
N ALA A 251 -14.73 18.53 3.52
CA ALA A 251 -15.17 19.92 3.43
C ALA A 251 -16.04 20.18 2.17
N LEU A 252 -15.64 19.64 1.02
CA LEU A 252 -16.42 19.75 -0.23
C LEU A 252 -17.74 18.97 -0.20
N LEU A 253 -17.81 17.90 0.60
CA LEU A 253 -19.02 17.13 0.84
C LEU A 253 -19.89 17.71 1.95
N GLU A 254 -19.47 18.82 2.58
CA GLU A 254 -20.19 19.46 3.69
C GLU A 254 -20.52 18.49 4.84
N ASN A 255 -19.63 17.52 5.11
CA ASN A 255 -19.87 16.42 6.07
C ASN A 255 -21.16 15.61 5.78
N GLN A 256 -21.59 15.50 4.52
CA GLN A 256 -22.69 14.66 4.07
C GLN A 256 -22.22 13.56 3.12
N GLY A 257 -22.67 12.33 3.33
CA GLY A 257 -22.23 11.15 2.58
C GLY A 257 -21.17 10.36 3.34
N GLU A 258 -20.25 9.72 2.63
CA GLU A 258 -19.17 8.93 3.23
C GLU A 258 -17.86 9.05 2.43
N ILE A 259 -16.73 9.03 3.12
CA ILE A 259 -15.39 8.97 2.52
C ILE A 259 -14.66 7.75 3.07
N TRP A 260 -14.39 6.76 2.22
CA TRP A 260 -13.63 5.59 2.61
C TRP A 260 -12.15 5.82 2.32
N ALA A 261 -11.37 5.97 3.39
CA ALA A 261 -9.99 6.41 3.34
C ALA A 261 -9.05 5.22 3.63
N TYR A 262 -8.39 4.72 2.59
CA TYR A 262 -7.50 3.55 2.69
C TYR A 262 -6.04 3.98 2.78
N ASP A 263 -5.28 3.39 3.73
CA ASP A 263 -3.83 3.41 3.68
C ASP A 263 -3.26 2.12 4.30
N LYS A 264 -2.25 1.54 3.66
CA LYS A 264 -1.61 0.29 4.11
C LYS A 264 -0.73 0.50 5.35
N ASP A 265 -0.24 1.71 5.57
CA ASP A 265 0.66 2.03 6.67
C ASP A 265 -0.13 2.44 7.91
N LYS A 266 -0.10 1.59 8.95
CA LYS A 266 -0.84 1.81 10.20
C LYS A 266 -0.42 3.10 10.93
N SER A 267 0.87 3.46 10.88
CA SER A 267 1.35 4.67 11.54
C SER A 267 0.86 5.92 10.83
N ARG A 268 0.90 5.94 9.49
CA ARG A 268 0.39 7.06 8.70
C ARG A 268 -1.14 7.17 8.82
N LEU A 269 -1.85 6.05 8.89
CA LEU A 269 -3.29 6.04 9.13
C LEU A 269 -3.64 6.68 10.48
N GLY A 270 -2.88 6.41 11.54
CA GLY A 270 -3.08 7.10 12.82
C GLY A 270 -2.93 8.63 12.72
N THR A 271 -2.00 9.13 11.92
CA THR A 271 -1.90 10.57 11.62
C THR A 271 -3.11 11.10 10.85
N LEU A 272 -3.68 10.28 9.94
CA LEU A 272 -4.91 10.64 9.25
C LEU A 272 -6.07 10.72 10.25
N GLU A 273 -6.26 9.73 11.12
CA GLU A 273 -7.31 9.70 12.14
C GLU A 273 -7.27 10.95 13.03
N GLU A 274 -6.09 11.28 13.56
CA GLU A 274 -5.87 12.49 14.35
C GLU A 274 -6.24 13.76 13.57
N ARG A 275 -5.79 13.86 12.32
CA ARG A 275 -6.05 15.03 11.47
C ARG A 275 -7.52 15.19 11.12
N ILE A 276 -8.20 14.10 10.77
CA ILE A 276 -9.61 14.09 10.42
C ILE A 276 -10.46 14.48 11.64
N GLY A 277 -10.16 13.90 12.81
CA GLY A 277 -10.80 14.28 14.07
C GLY A 277 -10.60 15.76 14.39
N ALA A 278 -9.35 16.25 14.28
CA ALA A 278 -9.03 17.66 14.50
C ALA A 278 -9.71 18.59 13.49
N CYS A 279 -9.90 18.18 12.24
CA CYS A 279 -10.62 18.97 11.23
C CYS A 279 -12.14 19.00 11.43
N GLY A 280 -12.70 18.15 12.30
CA GLY A 280 -14.15 18.01 12.47
C GLY A 280 -14.84 17.25 11.32
N ALA A 281 -14.09 16.43 10.58
CA ALA A 281 -14.64 15.63 9.50
C ALA A 281 -15.26 14.34 10.06
N THR A 282 -16.58 14.20 9.97
CA THR A 282 -17.35 13.12 10.63
C THR A 282 -17.71 11.96 9.70
N ILE A 283 -17.59 12.15 8.40
CA ILE A 283 -17.99 11.18 7.37
C ILE A 283 -16.84 10.33 6.83
N VAL A 284 -15.65 10.44 7.43
CA VAL A 284 -14.47 9.70 6.97
C VAL A 284 -14.38 8.37 7.71
N ILE A 285 -14.19 7.28 6.97
CA ILE A 285 -13.99 5.92 7.48
C ILE A 285 -12.55 5.49 7.15
N PRO A 286 -11.60 5.70 8.08
CA PRO A 286 -10.22 5.25 7.94
C PRO A 286 -10.14 3.72 7.95
N THR A 287 -9.45 3.14 6.97
CA THR A 287 -9.30 1.68 6.86
C THR A 287 -7.84 1.30 6.63
N ASN A 288 -7.27 0.53 7.54
CA ASN A 288 -5.92 -0.01 7.37
C ASN A 288 -5.94 -1.21 6.42
N SER A 289 -5.81 -0.94 5.12
CA SER A 289 -5.81 -1.98 4.09
C SER A 289 -4.96 -1.57 2.90
N ASP A 290 -4.50 -2.58 2.17
CA ASP A 290 -3.96 -2.41 0.82
C ASP A 290 -5.13 -2.23 -0.14
N PHE A 291 -5.27 -1.05 -0.74
CA PHE A 291 -6.40 -0.72 -1.61
C PHE A 291 -6.57 -1.72 -2.76
N LEU A 292 -5.48 -2.32 -3.26
CA LEU A 292 -5.54 -3.35 -4.31
C LEU A 292 -6.25 -4.64 -3.88
N ARG A 293 -6.42 -4.85 -2.58
CA ARG A 293 -7.08 -6.01 -1.99
C ARG A 293 -8.53 -5.73 -1.59
N VAL A 294 -8.99 -4.50 -1.75
CA VAL A 294 -10.37 -4.12 -1.45
C VAL A 294 -11.26 -4.71 -2.56
N PRO A 295 -12.25 -5.55 -2.22
CA PRO A 295 -13.17 -6.08 -3.22
C PRO A 295 -13.96 -4.97 -3.89
N LEU A 296 -14.16 -5.06 -5.22
CA LEU A 296 -14.91 -4.05 -5.97
C LEU A 296 -16.40 -4.02 -5.61
N GLU A 297 -16.92 -5.13 -5.06
CA GLU A 297 -18.28 -5.24 -4.52
C GLU A 297 -18.46 -4.34 -3.31
N ASP A 298 -17.45 -4.30 -2.44
CA ASP A 298 -17.49 -3.43 -1.26
C ASP A 298 -17.54 -1.97 -1.73
N LEU A 299 -16.92 -1.65 -2.88
CA LEU A 299 -16.88 -0.33 -3.53
C LEU A 299 -18.08 -0.03 -4.45
N GLU A 300 -19.17 -0.79 -4.38
CA GLU A 300 -20.30 -0.63 -5.32
C GLU A 300 -20.99 0.73 -5.18
N THR A 301 -21.09 1.30 -3.98
CA THR A 301 -21.76 2.58 -3.74
C THR A 301 -20.91 3.80 -4.14
N VAL A 302 -19.61 3.58 -4.41
CA VAL A 302 -18.64 4.66 -4.65
C VAL A 302 -18.89 5.33 -5.99
N SER A 303 -19.08 6.65 -5.95
CA SER A 303 -19.31 7.48 -7.13
C SER A 303 -18.09 8.32 -7.53
N TYR A 304 -17.20 8.62 -6.57
CA TYR A 304 -16.04 9.49 -6.78
C TYR A 304 -14.79 8.91 -6.14
N ALA A 305 -13.63 9.14 -6.74
CA ALA A 305 -12.38 8.65 -6.15
C ALA A 305 -11.16 9.53 -6.39
N ILE A 306 -10.30 9.58 -5.37
CA ILE A 306 -8.94 10.11 -5.44
C ILE A 306 -7.97 8.94 -5.40
N VAL A 307 -7.07 8.89 -6.38
CA VAL A 307 -5.93 7.99 -6.42
C VAL A 307 -4.68 8.85 -6.35
N ASP A 308 -4.19 9.06 -5.13
CA ASP A 308 -2.94 9.79 -4.82
C ASP A 308 -1.86 8.81 -4.32
N PRO A 309 -1.35 7.92 -5.19
CA PRO A 309 -0.51 6.81 -4.80
C PRO A 309 0.87 7.25 -4.31
N PRO A 310 1.62 6.35 -3.64
CA PRO A 310 3.03 6.56 -3.37
C PRO A 310 3.81 6.93 -4.64
N CYS A 311 4.48 8.08 -4.61
CA CYS A 311 5.32 8.63 -5.66
C CYS A 311 6.78 8.72 -5.23
N SER A 312 7.67 9.01 -6.17
CA SER A 312 9.07 9.34 -5.88
C SER A 312 9.21 10.53 -4.92
N GLY A 313 8.28 11.49 -4.95
CA GLY A 313 8.41 12.73 -4.19
C GLY A 313 9.31 13.77 -4.85
N SER A 314 9.74 13.51 -6.09
CA SER A 314 10.71 14.32 -6.85
C SER A 314 10.23 15.75 -7.17
N GLY A 315 8.92 16.01 -7.13
CA GLY A 315 8.36 17.35 -7.32
C GLY A 315 8.27 18.17 -6.04
N MET A 316 8.45 17.59 -4.86
CA MET A 316 8.31 18.34 -3.61
C MET A 316 9.53 19.24 -3.37
N VAL A 317 9.30 20.54 -3.27
CA VAL A 317 10.30 21.50 -2.79
C VAL A 317 10.41 21.37 -1.28
N ARG A 318 11.37 20.56 -0.83
CA ARG A 318 11.58 20.28 0.59
C ARG A 318 12.49 21.35 1.20
N ARG A 319 11.90 22.21 2.03
CA ARG A 319 12.64 23.25 2.75
C ARG A 319 13.70 22.61 3.67
N GLY A 320 14.98 22.85 3.39
CA GLY A 320 16.11 22.31 4.14
C GLY A 320 16.70 21.00 3.61
N GLU A 321 16.17 20.44 2.51
CA GLU A 321 16.81 19.35 1.78
C GLU A 321 17.44 19.91 0.49
N PHE A 322 18.76 19.99 0.48
CA PHE A 322 19.56 20.57 -0.61
C PHE A 322 20.18 19.48 -1.52
N LEU A 323 19.74 18.23 -1.36
CA LEU A 323 20.23 17.10 -2.15
C LEU A 323 19.12 16.67 -3.11
N ALA A 324 19.38 16.79 -4.42
CA ALA A 324 18.51 16.18 -5.42
C ALA A 324 18.46 14.66 -5.21
N GLU A 325 17.26 14.07 -5.17
CA GLU A 325 17.13 12.61 -5.16
C GLU A 325 17.73 12.05 -6.47
N GLU A 326 18.84 11.30 -6.39
CA GLU A 326 19.37 10.61 -7.58
C GLU A 326 18.29 9.74 -8.23
N TYR A 327 18.19 9.87 -9.55
CA TYR A 327 17.30 9.09 -10.38
C TYR A 327 17.60 7.60 -10.24
N ASN A 328 16.67 6.86 -9.65
CA ASN A 328 16.72 5.39 -9.57
C ASN A 328 15.63 4.80 -10.45
N GLU A 329 16.03 4.41 -11.66
CA GLU A 329 15.11 3.89 -12.67
C GLU A 329 14.32 2.67 -12.18
N LYS A 330 14.96 1.74 -11.46
CA LYS A 330 14.29 0.53 -10.93
C LYS A 330 13.20 0.89 -9.92
N ARG A 331 13.47 1.84 -9.02
CA ARG A 331 12.49 2.33 -8.05
C ARG A 331 11.34 3.04 -8.75
N ILE A 332 11.64 3.94 -9.70
CA ILE A 332 10.63 4.70 -10.45
C ILE A 332 9.73 3.75 -11.25
N LYS A 333 10.30 2.74 -11.91
CA LYS A 333 9.53 1.71 -12.62
C LYS A 333 8.66 0.87 -11.68
N GLY A 334 9.17 0.50 -10.51
CA GLY A 334 8.39 -0.21 -9.50
C GLY A 334 7.20 0.61 -8.97
N LEU A 335 7.40 1.92 -8.76
CA LEU A 335 6.35 2.85 -8.35
C LEU A 335 5.32 3.04 -9.46
N SER A 336 5.76 3.29 -10.70
CA SER A 336 4.89 3.39 -11.89
C SER A 336 3.99 2.16 -12.05
N ASN A 337 4.54 0.94 -11.93
CA ASN A 337 3.74 -0.29 -11.99
C ASN A 337 2.67 -0.34 -10.88
N LEU A 338 3.02 0.01 -9.64
CA LEU A 338 2.07 0.05 -8.53
C LEU A 338 0.97 1.10 -8.77
N GLN A 339 1.35 2.27 -9.29
CA GLN A 339 0.44 3.36 -9.63
C GLN A 339 -0.56 2.91 -10.72
N SER A 340 -0.10 2.27 -11.78
CA SER A 340 -0.95 1.67 -12.82
C SER A 340 -1.91 0.63 -12.24
N MET A 341 -1.45 -0.24 -11.34
CA MET A 341 -2.32 -1.23 -10.68
C MET A 341 -3.41 -0.56 -9.84
N LEU A 342 -3.07 0.46 -9.04
CA LEU A 342 -4.01 1.19 -8.19
C LEU A 342 -5.05 1.93 -9.03
N LEU A 343 -4.60 2.62 -10.09
CA LEU A 343 -5.47 3.34 -11.00
C LEU A 343 -6.42 2.39 -11.75
N LYS A 344 -5.92 1.26 -12.27
CA LYS A 344 -6.76 0.24 -12.92
C LYS A 344 -7.77 -0.36 -11.95
N HIS A 345 -7.37 -0.64 -10.71
CA HIS A 345 -8.28 -1.16 -9.70
C HIS A 345 -9.39 -0.16 -9.39
N ALA A 346 -9.05 1.11 -9.16
CA ALA A 346 -10.03 2.15 -8.91
C ALA A 346 -11.02 2.31 -10.08
N LEU A 347 -10.53 2.31 -11.33
CA LEU A 347 -11.38 2.43 -12.53
C LEU A 347 -12.35 1.27 -12.73
N LYS A 348 -12.18 0.14 -12.04
CA LYS A 348 -13.12 -0.99 -12.10
C LYS A 348 -14.30 -0.85 -11.14
N MET A 349 -14.34 0.19 -10.30
CA MET A 349 -15.48 0.45 -9.41
C MET A 349 -16.76 0.67 -10.24
N PRO A 350 -17.84 -0.07 -9.97
CA PRO A 350 -18.96 -0.23 -10.90
C PRO A 350 -19.79 1.05 -11.11
N ASN A 351 -19.90 1.89 -10.08
CA ASN A 351 -20.67 3.14 -10.10
C ASN A 351 -19.79 4.40 -10.12
N LEU A 352 -18.48 4.25 -10.33
CA LEU A 352 -17.56 5.36 -10.42
C LEU A 352 -17.94 6.31 -11.57
N ARG A 353 -18.22 7.57 -11.21
CA ARG A 353 -18.56 8.65 -12.13
C ARG A 353 -17.33 9.45 -12.50
N ARG A 354 -16.52 9.84 -11.51
CA ARG A 354 -15.30 10.62 -11.74
C ARG A 354 -14.16 10.17 -10.83
N LEU A 355 -12.96 10.17 -11.39
CA LEU A 355 -11.74 9.84 -10.67
C LEU A 355 -10.66 10.88 -10.95
N VAL A 356 -9.90 11.24 -9.92
CA VAL A 356 -8.69 12.05 -10.03
C VAL A 356 -7.48 11.20 -9.67
N TYR A 357 -6.55 11.07 -10.61
CA TYR A 357 -5.22 10.54 -10.37
C TYR A 357 -4.27 11.70 -10.09
N SER A 358 -3.44 11.58 -9.06
CA SER A 358 -2.40 12.58 -8.80
C SER A 358 -1.09 12.03 -8.27
N THR A 359 0.01 12.70 -8.59
CA THR A 359 1.31 12.42 -7.98
C THR A 359 2.04 13.71 -7.63
N CYS A 360 3.00 13.57 -6.72
CA CYS A 360 4.01 14.54 -6.35
C CYS A 360 5.33 14.39 -7.14
N SER A 361 5.28 13.81 -8.35
CA SER A 361 6.45 13.45 -9.16
C SER A 361 6.60 14.34 -10.38
N ILE A 362 7.84 14.65 -10.77
CA ILE A 362 8.16 15.25 -12.06
C ILE A 362 8.39 14.21 -13.16
N HIS A 363 8.59 12.94 -12.80
CA HIS A 363 8.96 11.88 -13.73
C HIS A 363 7.77 11.47 -14.60
N GLU A 364 8.00 11.42 -15.90
CA GLU A 364 7.02 11.03 -16.90
C GLU A 364 6.52 9.59 -16.73
N LEU A 365 7.41 8.67 -16.30
CA LEU A 365 7.07 7.28 -16.03
C LEU A 365 5.99 7.11 -14.95
N GLU A 366 5.93 8.02 -13.97
CA GLU A 366 4.92 8.00 -12.89
C GLU A 366 3.65 8.79 -13.25
N ASN A 367 3.68 9.50 -14.39
CA ASN A 367 2.68 10.48 -14.77
C ASN A 367 2.03 10.05 -16.10
N GLU A 368 2.41 10.66 -17.22
CA GLU A 368 1.89 10.35 -18.55
C GLU A 368 2.10 8.88 -18.92
N GLY A 369 3.20 8.26 -18.49
CA GLY A 369 3.46 6.83 -18.70
C GLY A 369 2.40 5.93 -18.06
N VAL A 370 2.00 6.21 -16.81
CA VAL A 370 0.92 5.49 -16.12
C VAL A 370 -0.41 5.72 -16.85
N ILE A 371 -0.71 6.97 -17.25
CA ILE A 371 -1.95 7.28 -17.95
C ILE A 371 -2.02 6.56 -19.30
N GLN A 372 -0.93 6.56 -20.07
CA GLN A 372 -0.84 5.86 -21.35
C GLN A 372 -1.02 4.35 -21.17
N GLU A 373 -0.37 3.74 -20.18
CA GLU A 373 -0.51 2.31 -19.90
C GLU A 373 -1.97 1.94 -19.59
N VAL A 374 -2.65 2.75 -18.78
CA VAL A 374 -4.06 2.54 -18.42
C VAL A 374 -4.99 2.81 -19.60
N LEU A 375 -4.67 3.77 -20.46
CA LEU A 375 -5.44 4.04 -21.68
C LEU A 375 -5.24 2.96 -22.76
N ASN A 376 -4.17 2.19 -22.72
CA ASN A 376 -3.96 1.08 -23.66
C ASN A 376 -4.94 -0.08 -23.44
N GLU A 377 -5.68 -0.09 -22.33
CA GLU A 377 -6.74 -1.05 -22.05
C GLU A 377 -8.05 -0.64 -22.75
N ASP A 378 -8.54 -1.44 -23.70
CA ASP A 378 -9.73 -1.10 -24.51
C ASP A 378 -10.97 -0.81 -23.65
N TRP A 379 -11.20 -1.62 -22.61
CA TRP A 379 -12.34 -1.43 -21.69
C TRP A 379 -12.33 -0.07 -21.00
N VAL A 380 -11.14 0.51 -20.79
CA VAL A 380 -10.98 1.82 -20.16
C VAL A 380 -11.35 2.92 -21.15
N LYS A 381 -10.87 2.84 -22.40
CA LYS A 381 -11.23 3.78 -23.48
C LYS A 381 -12.72 3.75 -23.76
N ASP A 382 -13.35 2.58 -23.69
CA ASP A 382 -14.79 2.42 -23.94
C ASP A 382 -15.66 2.98 -22.82
N THR A 383 -15.15 2.98 -21.57
CA THR A 383 -15.93 3.35 -20.39
C THR A 383 -15.68 4.79 -19.93
N TYR A 384 -14.46 5.29 -20.07
CA TYR A 384 -14.02 6.55 -19.50
C TYR A 384 -13.34 7.45 -20.52
N GLU A 385 -13.55 8.75 -20.39
CA GLU A 385 -12.83 9.77 -21.15
C GLU A 385 -12.03 10.69 -20.20
N LEU A 386 -10.95 11.26 -20.74
CA LEU A 386 -10.19 12.29 -20.05
C LEU A 386 -10.89 13.63 -20.20
N ILE A 387 -10.84 14.46 -19.15
CA ILE A 387 -11.41 15.81 -19.16
C ILE A 387 -10.32 16.83 -18.78
N ASP A 388 -10.39 18.06 -19.32
CA ASP A 388 -9.57 19.16 -18.80
C ASP A 388 -10.13 19.57 -17.42
N PRO A 389 -9.43 19.29 -16.31
CA PRO A 389 -9.97 19.55 -14.99
C PRO A 389 -9.95 21.04 -14.63
N LEU A 390 -9.11 21.85 -15.30
CA LEU A 390 -8.90 23.26 -14.98
C LEU A 390 -8.27 24.01 -16.18
N PRO A 391 -9.08 24.50 -17.13
CA PRO A 391 -8.62 25.24 -18.34
C PRO A 391 -7.81 26.52 -18.06
N SER A 392 -8.01 27.12 -16.88
CA SER A 392 -7.30 28.31 -16.42
C SER A 392 -5.84 28.02 -16.02
N TRP A 393 -5.52 26.77 -15.69
CA TRP A 393 -4.16 26.32 -15.43
C TRP A 393 -3.41 26.14 -16.74
N LYS A 394 -2.16 26.58 -16.85
CA LYS A 394 -1.45 26.63 -18.15
C LYS A 394 -0.36 25.60 -18.33
N THR A 395 0.22 25.10 -17.24
CA THR A 395 1.24 24.05 -17.30
C THR A 395 0.56 22.69 -17.51
N ARG A 396 0.85 22.04 -18.64
CA ARG A 396 0.16 20.82 -19.10
C ARG A 396 1.08 19.61 -19.12
N GLY A 397 0.55 18.43 -19.48
CA GLY A 397 1.35 17.22 -19.66
C GLY A 397 2.45 17.41 -20.70
N LYS A 398 3.47 16.55 -20.64
CA LYS A 398 4.59 16.59 -21.59
C LYS A 398 4.14 16.24 -23.01
N ASP A 399 4.84 16.78 -24.02
CA ASP A 399 4.59 16.45 -25.42
C ASP A 399 4.80 14.96 -25.73
N GLY A 400 4.19 14.46 -26.81
CA GLY A 400 4.28 13.07 -27.24
C GLY A 400 3.11 12.17 -26.84
N TYR A 401 2.09 12.71 -26.18
CA TYR A 401 0.85 12.02 -25.85
C TYR A 401 -0.37 12.77 -26.39
N ASP A 402 -1.33 12.07 -26.97
CA ASP A 402 -2.55 12.69 -27.55
C ASP A 402 -3.40 13.43 -26.50
N PHE A 403 -3.19 13.12 -25.23
CA PHE A 403 -3.93 13.66 -24.10
C PHE A 403 -3.17 14.67 -23.26
N SER A 404 -1.97 15.10 -23.67
CA SER A 404 -1.11 15.99 -22.86
C SER A 404 -1.82 17.27 -22.41
N ASN A 405 -2.66 17.84 -23.27
CA ASN A 405 -3.45 19.05 -22.98
C ASN A 405 -4.55 18.86 -21.93
N LEU A 406 -4.95 17.61 -21.65
CA LEU A 406 -5.95 17.25 -20.65
C LEU A 406 -5.33 16.92 -19.29
N CYS A 407 -4.00 16.81 -19.23
CA CYS A 407 -3.25 16.61 -17.99
C CYS A 407 -2.78 17.94 -17.41
N ILE A 408 -2.75 18.04 -16.08
CA ILE A 408 -2.19 19.20 -15.38
C ILE A 408 -0.82 18.81 -14.82
N ARG A 409 0.22 19.57 -15.16
CA ARG A 409 1.49 19.57 -14.43
C ARG A 409 1.62 20.85 -13.63
N ALA A 410 2.32 20.78 -12.51
CA ALA A 410 2.79 21.95 -11.80
C ALA A 410 4.32 21.95 -11.79
N ASP A 411 4.92 23.09 -12.08
CA ASP A 411 6.36 23.33 -11.97
C ASP A 411 6.61 24.36 -10.86
N PRO A 412 7.49 24.06 -9.88
CA PRO A 412 7.72 25.00 -8.79
C PRO A 412 8.23 26.38 -9.17
N LYS A 413 8.99 26.51 -10.27
CA LYS A 413 9.50 27.79 -10.76
C LYS A 413 8.42 28.60 -11.49
N VAL A 414 7.47 27.91 -12.11
CA VAL A 414 6.47 28.53 -13.00
C VAL A 414 5.15 28.78 -12.29
N ASP A 415 4.68 27.79 -11.53
CA ASP A 415 3.36 27.78 -10.93
C ASP A 415 3.38 28.12 -9.43
N LEU A 416 4.58 28.24 -8.85
CA LEU A 416 4.82 28.58 -7.44
C LEU A 416 4.18 27.61 -6.44
N THR A 417 4.10 26.34 -6.82
CA THR A 417 3.63 25.23 -5.97
C THR A 417 4.65 24.10 -5.98
N ASN A 418 4.42 23.03 -5.22
CA ASN A 418 5.17 21.80 -5.47
C ASN A 418 4.92 21.25 -6.88
N GLY A 419 5.90 20.50 -7.39
CA GLY A 419 5.81 19.73 -8.61
C GLY A 419 4.75 18.63 -8.45
N PHE A 420 3.81 18.59 -9.39
CA PHE A 420 2.60 17.80 -9.24
C PHE A 420 2.05 17.40 -10.59
N PHE A 421 1.41 16.24 -10.69
CA PHE A 421 0.68 15.81 -11.87
C PHE A 421 -0.76 15.47 -11.51
N LYS A 422 -1.70 15.81 -12.39
CA LYS A 422 -3.10 15.39 -12.26
C LYS A 422 -3.71 15.01 -13.59
N MET A 423 -4.64 14.07 -13.50
CA MET A 423 -5.54 13.69 -14.57
C MET A 423 -6.91 13.41 -13.96
N ALA A 424 -7.97 13.87 -14.62
CA ALA A 424 -9.35 13.56 -14.24
C ALA A 424 -10.04 12.75 -15.35
N ARG A 425 -10.82 11.74 -14.96
CA ARG A 425 -11.67 10.96 -15.87
C ARG A 425 -13.12 11.07 -15.50
N THR A 426 -13.99 11.14 -16.49
CA THR A 426 -15.43 10.97 -16.30
C THR A 426 -15.91 9.72 -17.03
N ARG A 427 -16.90 9.04 -16.47
CA ARG A 427 -17.59 7.94 -17.14
C ARG A 427 -18.37 8.51 -18.33
N LYS A 428 -18.22 7.88 -19.50
CA LYS A 428 -18.96 8.31 -20.71
C LYS A 428 -20.46 8.16 -20.49
N ILE A 429 -21.22 9.22 -20.77
CA ILE A 429 -22.68 9.19 -20.72
C ILE A 429 -23.18 8.46 -21.97
N LYS A 430 -23.69 7.23 -21.82
CA LYS A 430 -24.43 6.59 -22.93
C LYS A 430 -25.80 7.28 -23.07
N PRO A 431 -26.21 7.73 -24.26
CA PRO A 431 -27.53 8.31 -24.46
C PRO A 431 -28.61 7.28 -24.09
N LYS A 432 -29.53 7.67 -23.20
CA LYS A 432 -30.68 6.85 -22.81
C LYS A 432 -31.57 6.64 -24.03
N LYS A 433 -31.60 5.41 -24.58
CA LYS A 433 -32.64 5.01 -25.53
C LYS A 433 -33.96 4.86 -24.78
N THR A 434 -34.92 5.71 -25.14
CA THR A 434 -36.34 5.57 -24.83
C THR A 434 -36.81 4.18 -25.29
N LYS A 435 -37.42 3.42 -24.37
CA LYS A 435 -37.98 2.11 -24.67
C LYS A 435 -39.37 2.29 -25.29
N SER A 436 -39.53 1.91 -26.55
CA SER A 436 -40.80 1.44 -27.08
C SER A 436 -40.98 -0.04 -26.73
N SER A 437 -42.20 -0.39 -26.37
CA SER A 437 -42.71 -1.74 -26.14
C SER A 437 -42.60 -2.61 -27.40
N ASP A 438 -41.85 -3.71 -27.35
CA ASP A 438 -42.37 -5.08 -27.53
C ASP A 438 -41.26 -6.12 -27.72
N ALA A 439 -41.63 -7.37 -27.42
CA ALA A 439 -40.92 -8.65 -27.55
C ALA A 439 -39.88 -9.00 -26.45
N THR A 440 -40.35 -9.83 -25.51
CA THR A 440 -39.59 -10.65 -24.56
C THR A 440 -38.58 -11.55 -25.28
N VAL A 441 -37.34 -11.08 -25.36
CA VAL A 441 -36.16 -11.95 -25.46
C VAL A 441 -35.51 -11.93 -24.08
N VAL A 442 -35.54 -13.06 -23.38
CA VAL A 442 -34.84 -13.24 -22.10
C VAL A 442 -33.34 -13.07 -22.39
N GLN A 443 -32.80 -11.88 -22.13
CA GLN A 443 -31.36 -11.61 -22.19
C GLN A 443 -30.68 -12.49 -21.14
N ALA A 444 -29.87 -13.45 -21.60
CA ALA A 444 -29.07 -14.29 -20.72
C ALA A 444 -28.13 -13.41 -19.88
N LEU A 445 -28.15 -13.61 -18.55
CA LEU A 445 -27.25 -12.95 -17.61
C LEU A 445 -25.78 -13.17 -18.06
N PRO A 446 -24.98 -12.11 -18.27
CA PRO A 446 -23.58 -12.27 -18.62
C PRO A 446 -22.80 -12.83 -17.42
N PHE A 447 -22.17 -13.99 -17.62
CA PHE A 447 -21.33 -14.64 -16.62
C PHE A 447 -19.99 -13.91 -16.47
N ASN A 448 -19.59 -13.68 -15.23
CA ASN A 448 -18.36 -13.01 -14.85
C ASN A 448 -17.25 -14.05 -14.56
N THR A 449 -16.31 -14.20 -15.50
CA THR A 449 -15.15 -15.09 -15.35
C THR A 449 -14.23 -14.71 -14.19
N ASP A 450 -14.19 -13.44 -13.81
CA ASP A 450 -13.34 -12.96 -12.72
C ASP A 450 -13.83 -13.44 -11.35
N LYS A 451 -15.15 -13.71 -11.23
CA LYS A 451 -15.77 -14.39 -10.08
C LYS A 451 -15.70 -15.92 -10.16
N GLY A 452 -15.00 -16.46 -11.18
CA GLY A 452 -14.94 -17.90 -11.43
C GLY A 452 -16.25 -18.50 -11.95
N GLN A 453 -17.17 -17.68 -12.51
CA GLN A 453 -18.45 -18.16 -13.06
C GLN A 453 -18.25 -18.93 -14.38
N HIS A 454 -17.72 -20.14 -14.28
CA HIS A 454 -17.69 -21.15 -15.32
C HIS A 454 -18.89 -22.08 -15.11
N ILE A 455 -19.98 -21.85 -15.84
CA ILE A 455 -21.22 -22.59 -15.64
C ILE A 455 -21.22 -23.85 -16.52
N LEU A 456 -21.51 -25.01 -15.94
CA LEU A 456 -21.69 -26.24 -16.70
C LEU A 456 -22.85 -26.06 -17.68
N LYS A 457 -22.59 -26.26 -18.97
CA LYS A 457 -23.62 -26.13 -20.02
C LYS A 457 -24.25 -27.46 -20.41
N ASN A 458 -23.64 -28.58 -20.02
CA ASN A 458 -24.09 -29.94 -20.34
C ASN A 458 -24.90 -30.53 -19.18
N PRO A 459 -26.24 -30.68 -19.33
CA PRO A 459 -27.09 -31.21 -18.27
C PRO A 459 -26.73 -32.64 -17.86
N GLY A 460 -26.19 -33.46 -18.79
CA GLY A 460 -25.76 -34.83 -18.47
C GLY A 460 -24.64 -34.89 -17.43
N ILE A 461 -23.75 -33.89 -17.41
CA ILE A 461 -22.67 -33.80 -16.41
C ILE A 461 -23.21 -33.33 -15.07
N VAL A 462 -24.15 -32.38 -15.06
CA VAL A 462 -24.82 -31.94 -13.84
C VAL A 462 -25.57 -33.13 -13.20
N ASN A 463 -26.31 -33.90 -14.01
CA ASN A 463 -27.00 -35.10 -13.55
C ASN A 463 -26.01 -36.15 -13.02
N ALA A 464 -24.91 -36.40 -13.72
CA ALA A 464 -23.88 -37.33 -13.26
C ALA A 464 -23.24 -36.90 -11.92
N ILE A 465 -23.03 -35.59 -11.69
CA ILE A 465 -22.53 -35.07 -10.41
C ILE A 465 -23.56 -35.34 -9.30
N VAL A 466 -24.84 -35.06 -9.57
CA VAL A 466 -25.94 -35.28 -8.62
C VAL A 466 -26.08 -36.78 -8.30
N GLU A 467 -26.08 -37.65 -9.30
CA GLU A 467 -26.13 -39.11 -9.11
C GLU A 467 -24.92 -39.62 -8.31
N LYS A 468 -23.70 -39.21 -8.68
CA LYS A 468 -22.46 -39.62 -7.97
C LYS A 468 -22.32 -39.00 -6.59
N SER A 469 -23.07 -37.94 -6.28
CA SER A 469 -23.20 -37.45 -4.92
C SER A 469 -23.99 -38.39 -3.99
N ALA A 470 -24.47 -39.55 -4.51
CA ALA A 470 -25.08 -40.64 -3.75
C ALA A 470 -26.14 -40.14 -2.75
N LEU A 471 -26.80 -39.11 -3.23
CA LEU A 471 -27.94 -38.43 -2.69
C LEU A 471 -29.04 -39.51 -2.55
N LYS A 472 -29.62 -39.69 -1.34
CA LYS A 472 -30.55 -40.81 -1.01
C LYS A 472 -31.86 -40.66 -1.82
N PRO A 473 -32.93 -41.49 -1.70
CA PRO A 473 -34.22 -41.19 -2.36
C PRO A 473 -34.81 -39.82 -1.97
N THR A 474 -34.54 -39.39 -0.73
CA THR A 474 -33.65 -38.27 -0.41
C THR A 474 -33.54 -37.10 -1.37
N ASP A 475 -32.78 -37.24 -2.48
CA ASP A 475 -31.90 -36.19 -3.03
C ASP A 475 -31.82 -35.94 -4.62
N LEU A 476 -32.24 -34.73 -5.09
CA LEU A 476 -32.39 -34.00 -6.40
C LEU A 476 -32.61 -32.57 -5.90
N ILE A 477 -31.59 -31.71 -6.02
CA ILE A 477 -31.15 -30.79 -4.96
C ILE A 477 -32.25 -30.05 -4.14
N LEU A 478 -33.42 -29.70 -4.70
CA LEU A 478 -34.57 -29.14 -3.95
C LEU A 478 -35.73 -30.11 -3.68
N GLU A 479 -36.19 -30.88 -4.68
CA GLU A 479 -37.36 -31.79 -4.53
C GLU A 479 -37.10 -32.91 -3.55
N LYS A 480 -35.84 -33.23 -3.51
CA LYS A 480 -35.27 -34.34 -2.87
C LYS A 480 -34.14 -33.64 -2.07
N CYS A 481 -34.48 -33.11 -0.92
CA CYS A 481 -33.65 -32.86 0.26
C CYS A 481 -34.64 -32.35 1.34
N LYS A 482 -34.22 -32.34 2.61
CA LYS A 482 -35.03 -31.70 3.67
C LYS A 482 -34.93 -30.17 3.62
N LYS A 483 -33.72 -29.64 3.38
CA LYS A 483 -33.43 -28.21 3.27
C LYS A 483 -32.15 -28.03 2.46
N LEU A 484 -32.14 -27.04 1.55
CA LEU A 484 -30.96 -26.62 0.79
C LEU A 484 -30.53 -25.23 1.25
N ILE A 485 -29.24 -25.09 1.57
CA ILE A 485 -28.61 -23.82 1.89
C ILE A 485 -27.58 -23.55 0.80
N ALA A 486 -27.85 -22.54 -0.02
CA ALA A 486 -26.99 -22.14 -1.12
C ALA A 486 -26.25 -20.85 -0.76
N PHE A 487 -24.96 -20.80 -1.06
CA PHE A 487 -24.15 -19.58 -0.99
C PHE A 487 -23.86 -19.12 -2.41
N GLU A 488 -24.13 -17.84 -2.70
CA GLU A 488 -23.84 -17.25 -4.00
C GLU A 488 -23.36 -15.81 -3.81
N VAL A 489 -22.24 -15.49 -4.46
CA VAL A 489 -21.59 -14.17 -4.35
C VAL A 489 -22.22 -13.14 -5.30
N ASP A 490 -22.92 -13.59 -6.35
CA ASP A 490 -23.61 -12.73 -7.30
C ASP A 490 -25.10 -12.54 -6.93
N PRO A 491 -25.51 -11.35 -6.43
CA PRO A 491 -26.90 -11.08 -6.07
C PRO A 491 -27.88 -11.27 -7.24
N ARG A 492 -27.40 -11.14 -8.49
CA ARG A 492 -28.24 -11.34 -9.69
C ARG A 492 -28.61 -12.81 -9.86
N MET A 493 -27.65 -13.71 -9.61
CA MET A 493 -27.91 -15.16 -9.63
C MET A 493 -28.79 -15.57 -8.44
N VAL A 494 -28.64 -14.93 -7.28
CA VAL A 494 -29.52 -15.15 -6.12
C VAL A 494 -30.96 -14.77 -6.45
N ALA A 495 -31.17 -13.59 -7.06
CA ALA A 495 -32.49 -13.14 -7.48
C ALA A 495 -33.12 -14.10 -8.50
N GLU A 496 -32.35 -14.56 -9.47
CA GLU A 496 -32.79 -15.52 -10.48
C GLU A 496 -33.16 -16.89 -9.88
N VAL A 497 -32.34 -17.40 -8.96
CA VAL A 497 -32.61 -18.67 -8.26
C VAL A 497 -33.85 -18.54 -7.36
N LYS A 498 -33.99 -17.45 -6.60
CA LYS A 498 -35.19 -17.20 -5.78
C LYS A 498 -36.44 -17.06 -6.64
N LYS A 499 -36.36 -16.40 -7.79
CA LYS A 499 -37.48 -16.25 -8.73
C LYS A 499 -37.97 -17.60 -9.27
N ARG A 500 -37.07 -18.55 -9.52
CA ARG A 500 -37.42 -19.89 -10.05
C ARG A 500 -38.21 -20.76 -9.09
N VAL A 501 -38.04 -20.55 -7.78
CA VAL A 501 -38.77 -21.32 -6.75
C VAL A 501 -39.94 -20.55 -6.18
N MET A 502 -40.08 -19.25 -6.48
CA MET A 502 -41.13 -18.39 -5.96
C MET A 502 -42.51 -18.92 -6.34
N GLY A 503 -43.38 -19.11 -5.33
CA GLY A 503 -44.73 -19.65 -5.53
C GLY A 503 -44.80 -21.17 -5.70
N THR A 504 -43.67 -21.89 -5.64
CA THR A 504 -43.64 -23.36 -5.67
C THR A 504 -43.58 -23.93 -4.25
N PRO A 505 -44.01 -25.20 -4.03
CA PRO A 505 -43.79 -25.89 -2.76
C PRO A 505 -42.31 -25.99 -2.36
N LEU A 506 -41.36 -25.76 -3.28
CA LEU A 506 -39.93 -25.84 -3.00
C LEU A 506 -39.37 -24.58 -2.33
N GLN A 507 -40.12 -23.46 -2.32
CA GLN A 507 -39.65 -22.18 -1.79
C GLN A 507 -39.20 -22.26 -0.33
N HIS A 508 -39.93 -22.98 0.52
CA HIS A 508 -39.61 -23.10 1.95
C HIS A 508 -38.38 -23.99 2.22
N LYS A 509 -37.97 -24.82 1.25
CA LYS A 509 -36.80 -25.68 1.35
C LYS A 509 -35.51 -24.95 0.97
N LEU A 510 -35.58 -23.81 0.28
CA LEU A 510 -34.42 -23.07 -0.21
C LEU A 510 -34.07 -21.87 0.67
N GLU A 511 -32.88 -21.89 1.25
CA GLU A 511 -32.24 -20.72 1.84
C GLU A 511 -31.06 -20.31 0.95
N VAL A 512 -31.05 -19.06 0.46
CA VAL A 512 -29.92 -18.52 -0.31
C VAL A 512 -29.27 -17.38 0.45
N ARG A 513 -28.01 -17.57 0.82
CA ARG A 513 -27.16 -16.59 1.50
C ARG A 513 -26.26 -15.90 0.47
N ILE A 514 -26.29 -14.58 0.47
CA ILE A 514 -25.50 -13.75 -0.45
C ILE A 514 -24.14 -13.50 0.18
N GLY A 515 -23.06 -13.86 -0.52
CA GLY A 515 -21.70 -13.58 -0.08
C GLY A 515 -20.72 -14.72 -0.31
N ASP A 516 -19.44 -14.45 -0.03
CA ASP A 516 -18.39 -15.46 -0.05
C ASP A 516 -18.57 -16.43 1.13
N VAL A 517 -18.78 -17.71 0.80
CA VAL A 517 -18.95 -18.79 1.77
C VAL A 517 -17.81 -18.87 2.79
N LEU A 518 -16.59 -18.42 2.46
CA LEU A 518 -15.45 -18.41 3.38
C LEU A 518 -15.49 -17.28 4.41
N ARG A 519 -16.29 -16.23 4.20
CA ARG A 519 -16.41 -15.08 5.12
C ARG A 519 -17.56 -15.22 6.12
N HIS A 520 -18.48 -16.14 5.89
CA HIS A 520 -19.59 -16.40 6.81
C HIS A 520 -19.11 -17.23 7.98
N ASP A 521 -18.99 -16.67 9.18
CA ASP A 521 -18.53 -17.40 10.38
C ASP A 521 -19.51 -18.51 10.85
N ASP A 522 -20.77 -18.44 10.42
CA ASP A 522 -21.88 -19.27 10.86
C ASP A 522 -22.27 -20.36 9.83
N TRP A 523 -21.38 -21.30 9.50
CA TRP A 523 -21.76 -22.45 8.67
C TRP A 523 -22.84 -23.27 9.41
N PRO A 524 -24.09 -23.33 8.90
CA PRO A 524 -25.11 -24.16 9.51
C PRO A 524 -24.70 -25.62 9.38
N PHE A 525 -25.20 -26.48 10.26
CA PHE A 525 -24.96 -27.91 10.10
C PHE A 525 -25.50 -28.41 8.75
N PHE A 526 -24.70 -29.22 8.05
CA PHE A 526 -25.10 -29.92 6.83
C PHE A 526 -24.55 -31.35 6.81
N ASP A 527 -25.36 -32.27 6.27
CA ASP A 527 -24.98 -33.69 6.09
C ASP A 527 -24.08 -33.88 4.86
N VAL A 528 -24.39 -33.20 3.76
CA VAL A 528 -23.67 -33.31 2.48
C VAL A 528 -23.43 -31.92 1.90
N CYS A 529 -22.23 -31.68 1.37
CA CYS A 529 -21.91 -30.48 0.60
C CYS A 529 -21.69 -30.84 -0.87
N VAL A 530 -22.31 -30.09 -1.79
CA VAL A 530 -22.07 -30.22 -3.23
C VAL A 530 -21.74 -28.84 -3.78
N ALA A 531 -20.60 -28.69 -4.45
CA ALA A 531 -20.21 -27.39 -4.99
C ALA A 531 -19.33 -27.48 -6.24
N ASN A 532 -19.59 -26.55 -7.17
CA ASN A 532 -18.64 -26.15 -8.20
C ASN A 532 -17.93 -24.89 -7.71
N LEU A 533 -16.76 -25.06 -7.09
CA LEU A 533 -16.08 -23.96 -6.42
C LEU A 533 -15.27 -23.11 -7.43
N PRO A 534 -15.27 -21.77 -7.29
CA PRO A 534 -14.24 -20.95 -7.91
C PRO A 534 -12.86 -21.45 -7.53
N TYR A 535 -11.97 -21.61 -8.51
CA TYR A 535 -10.71 -22.31 -8.31
C TYR A 535 -9.78 -21.63 -7.28
N GLN A 536 -9.93 -20.31 -7.10
CA GLN A 536 -9.14 -19.50 -6.18
C GLN A 536 -9.40 -19.83 -4.70
N ILE A 537 -10.59 -20.35 -4.36
CA ILE A 537 -11.00 -20.59 -2.96
C ILE A 537 -10.83 -22.05 -2.51
N SER A 538 -10.33 -22.92 -3.41
CA SER A 538 -10.34 -24.38 -3.22
C SER A 538 -9.67 -24.85 -1.93
N SER A 539 -8.45 -24.40 -1.63
CA SER A 539 -7.70 -24.85 -0.44
C SER A 539 -8.28 -24.34 0.88
N PRO A 540 -8.56 -23.02 1.04
CA PRO A 540 -9.21 -22.53 2.26
C PRO A 540 -10.57 -23.18 2.52
N PHE A 541 -11.35 -23.45 1.46
CA PHE A 541 -12.64 -24.14 1.58
C PHE A 541 -12.49 -25.56 2.10
N VAL A 542 -11.58 -26.35 1.53
CA VAL A 542 -11.33 -27.73 1.99
C VAL A 542 -10.91 -27.74 3.46
N PHE A 543 -9.99 -26.86 3.89
CA PHE A 543 -9.57 -26.85 5.30
C PHE A 543 -10.69 -26.37 6.23
N ARG A 544 -11.49 -25.39 5.82
CA ARG A 544 -12.66 -24.97 6.60
C ARG A 544 -13.67 -26.11 6.77
N LEU A 545 -13.96 -26.84 5.69
CA LEU A 545 -14.84 -28.01 5.67
C LEU A 545 -14.36 -29.14 6.59
N LEU A 546 -13.05 -29.39 6.66
CA LEU A 546 -12.48 -30.49 7.45
C LEU A 546 -12.23 -30.14 8.93
N LEU A 547 -12.06 -28.84 9.23
CA LEU A 547 -11.80 -28.37 10.59
C LEU A 547 -13.06 -27.89 11.33
N GLN A 548 -14.17 -27.64 10.62
CA GLN A 548 -15.44 -27.29 11.25
C GLN A 548 -16.01 -28.44 12.09
N ARG A 549 -16.91 -28.09 13.01
CA ARG A 549 -17.67 -29.03 13.82
C ARG A 549 -19.14 -28.62 13.85
N PRO A 550 -20.08 -29.58 13.82
CA PRO A 550 -19.87 -31.02 13.61
C PRO A 550 -19.41 -31.34 12.17
N LEU A 551 -18.81 -32.52 11.96
CA LEU A 551 -18.32 -32.94 10.65
C LEU A 551 -19.47 -33.33 9.72
N PRO A 552 -19.43 -32.96 8.43
CA PRO A 552 -20.36 -33.47 7.44
C PRO A 552 -20.04 -34.94 7.10
N ARG A 553 -21.01 -35.67 6.55
CA ARG A 553 -20.82 -37.05 6.10
C ARG A 553 -19.83 -37.13 4.94
N TYR A 554 -20.01 -36.29 3.92
CA TYR A 554 -19.03 -36.11 2.84
C TYR A 554 -19.33 -34.84 2.04
N ALA A 555 -18.38 -34.42 1.21
CA ALA A 555 -18.54 -33.39 0.21
C ALA A 555 -18.21 -33.88 -1.19
N VAL A 556 -18.99 -33.49 -2.19
CA VAL A 556 -18.72 -33.70 -3.60
C VAL A 556 -18.39 -32.36 -4.24
N LEU A 557 -17.11 -32.16 -4.52
CA LEU A 557 -16.58 -30.87 -4.92
C LEU A 557 -15.91 -30.99 -6.29
N MET A 558 -16.13 -29.99 -7.14
CA MET A 558 -15.42 -29.87 -8.40
C MET A 558 -14.26 -28.87 -8.25
N PHE A 559 -13.08 -29.29 -8.68
CA PHE A 559 -11.86 -28.48 -8.69
C PHE A 559 -11.20 -28.50 -10.06
N GLN A 560 -10.19 -27.64 -10.26
CA GLN A 560 -9.23 -27.84 -11.34
C GLN A 560 -8.62 -29.23 -11.22
N LYS A 561 -8.41 -29.89 -12.37
CA LYS A 561 -7.90 -31.26 -12.41
C LYS A 561 -6.58 -31.40 -11.63
N GLU A 562 -5.62 -30.50 -11.83
CA GLU A 562 -4.34 -30.56 -11.11
C GLU A 562 -4.52 -30.43 -9.58
N PHE A 563 -5.45 -29.58 -9.12
CA PHE A 563 -5.73 -29.43 -7.70
C PHE A 563 -6.35 -30.70 -7.13
N ALA A 564 -7.35 -31.27 -7.82
CA ALA A 564 -7.96 -32.55 -7.44
C ALA A 564 -6.91 -33.67 -7.38
N ASP A 565 -6.07 -33.79 -8.40
CA ASP A 565 -5.00 -34.79 -8.48
C ASP A 565 -3.98 -34.64 -7.32
N ARG A 566 -3.77 -33.42 -6.80
CA ARG A 566 -2.93 -33.19 -5.62
C ARG A 566 -3.57 -33.69 -4.32
N LEU A 567 -4.90 -33.68 -4.19
CA LEU A 567 -5.59 -34.16 -2.97
C LEU A 567 -5.38 -35.67 -2.78
N THR A 568 -5.37 -36.43 -3.87
CA THR A 568 -5.18 -37.89 -3.87
C THR A 568 -3.74 -38.31 -4.20
N ALA A 569 -2.80 -37.37 -4.31
CA ALA A 569 -1.43 -37.69 -4.66
C ALA A 569 -0.77 -38.55 -3.58
N GLU A 570 -0.13 -39.64 -3.99
CA GLU A 570 0.60 -40.54 -3.09
C GLU A 570 2.04 -40.05 -2.85
N PRO A 571 2.67 -40.39 -1.70
CA PRO A 571 4.08 -40.14 -1.46
C PRO A 571 4.97 -40.65 -2.61
N GLY A 572 5.95 -39.84 -2.99
CA GLY A 572 6.87 -40.10 -4.11
C GLY A 572 6.38 -39.54 -5.46
N SER A 573 5.07 -39.37 -5.62
CA SER A 573 4.50 -38.78 -6.84
C SER A 573 4.97 -37.32 -7.04
N LYS A 574 4.89 -36.85 -8.29
CA LYS A 574 5.27 -35.45 -8.64
C LYS A 574 4.36 -34.43 -7.95
N LEU A 575 3.08 -34.76 -7.83
CA LEU A 575 2.03 -33.89 -7.29
C LEU A 575 1.94 -33.91 -5.76
N TYR A 576 2.61 -34.86 -5.08
CA TYR A 576 2.65 -34.90 -3.62
C TYR A 576 3.20 -33.60 -3.03
N CYS A 577 2.45 -33.02 -2.10
CA CYS A 577 2.76 -31.75 -1.45
C CYS A 577 2.09 -31.65 -0.07
N ARG A 578 2.29 -30.52 0.60
CA ARG A 578 1.66 -30.23 1.91
C ARG A 578 0.14 -30.43 1.89
N LEU A 579 -0.54 -29.98 0.83
CA LEU A 579 -2.00 -30.14 0.70
C LEU A 579 -2.40 -31.62 0.73
N SER A 580 -1.65 -32.48 0.04
CA SER A 580 -1.88 -33.93 0.01
C SER A 580 -1.81 -34.53 1.41
N ALA A 581 -0.70 -34.29 2.12
CA ALA A 581 -0.48 -34.81 3.47
C ALA A 581 -1.52 -34.29 4.48
N SER A 582 -1.84 -32.99 4.45
CA SER A 582 -2.81 -32.40 5.38
C SER A 582 -4.23 -32.88 5.15
N VAL A 583 -4.67 -33.02 3.90
CA VAL A 583 -6.03 -33.48 3.59
C VAL A 583 -6.18 -34.97 3.87
N GLN A 584 -5.18 -35.78 3.50
CA GLN A 584 -5.22 -37.24 3.72
C GLN A 584 -5.18 -37.63 5.21
N LEU A 585 -4.63 -36.78 6.09
CA LEU A 585 -4.78 -36.96 7.53
C LEU A 585 -6.24 -36.83 7.99
N LEU A 586 -6.97 -35.87 7.41
CA LEU A 586 -8.30 -35.46 7.89
C LEU A 586 -9.46 -36.12 7.14
N ALA A 587 -9.22 -36.67 5.94
CA ALA A 587 -10.27 -37.20 5.08
C ALA A 587 -9.77 -38.25 4.08
N LYS A 588 -10.68 -39.14 3.69
CA LYS A 588 -10.54 -39.97 2.51
C LYS A 588 -10.99 -39.19 1.27
N VAL A 589 -10.18 -39.18 0.21
CA VAL A 589 -10.49 -38.48 -1.04
C VAL A 589 -10.55 -39.47 -2.20
N GLU A 590 -11.63 -39.40 -2.99
CA GLU A 590 -11.87 -40.29 -4.14
C GLU A 590 -12.17 -39.47 -5.39
N HIS A 591 -11.56 -39.83 -6.53
CA HIS A 591 -11.89 -39.24 -7.83
C HIS A 591 -13.17 -39.86 -8.40
N LEU A 592 -14.21 -39.04 -8.56
CA LEU A 592 -15.50 -39.50 -9.08
C LEU A 592 -15.60 -39.42 -10.60
N MET A 593 -15.13 -38.31 -11.20
CA MET A 593 -15.09 -38.14 -12.66
C MET A 593 -14.21 -36.96 -13.10
N LYS A 594 -13.84 -36.96 -14.39
CA LYS A 594 -13.17 -35.85 -15.08
C LYS A 594 -14.19 -35.06 -15.89
N VAL A 595 -14.04 -33.74 -15.95
CA VAL A 595 -14.91 -32.83 -16.70
C VAL A 595 -14.04 -31.97 -17.61
N LYS A 596 -14.25 -32.07 -18.92
CA LYS A 596 -13.48 -31.30 -19.91
C LYS A 596 -13.84 -29.82 -19.83
N ARG A 597 -12.89 -28.92 -20.05
CA ARG A 597 -13.15 -27.47 -20.13
C ARG A 597 -14.20 -27.06 -21.17
N THR A 598 -14.39 -27.88 -22.21
CA THR A 598 -15.40 -27.67 -23.25
C THR A 598 -16.83 -27.77 -22.74
N GLU A 599 -17.04 -28.34 -21.55
CA GLU A 599 -18.35 -28.54 -20.91
C GLU A 599 -18.86 -27.32 -20.16
N PHE A 600 -18.11 -26.22 -20.16
CA PHE A 600 -18.44 -24.99 -19.45
C PHE A 600 -18.73 -23.83 -20.42
N ARG A 601 -19.48 -22.85 -19.91
CA ARG A 601 -19.69 -21.55 -20.57
C ARG A 601 -19.53 -20.43 -19.53
N PRO A 602 -18.57 -19.50 -19.75
CA PRO A 602 -17.43 -19.61 -20.66
C PRO A 602 -16.45 -20.73 -20.23
N PRO A 603 -15.65 -21.30 -21.15
CA PRO A 603 -14.74 -22.40 -20.84
C PRO A 603 -13.57 -21.96 -19.94
N PRO A 604 -13.22 -22.73 -18.90
CA PRO A 604 -12.01 -22.49 -18.10
C PRO A 604 -10.74 -22.84 -18.88
N LYS A 605 -9.58 -22.36 -18.39
CA LYS A 605 -8.28 -22.61 -19.04
C LYS A 605 -7.85 -24.08 -19.00
N VAL A 606 -8.28 -24.81 -17.98
CA VAL A 606 -7.88 -26.19 -17.68
C VAL A 606 -9.10 -27.07 -17.44
N ASP A 607 -8.91 -28.39 -17.57
CA ASP A 607 -9.95 -29.36 -17.23
C ASP A 607 -10.23 -29.39 -15.72
N SER A 608 -11.41 -29.89 -15.36
CA SER A 608 -11.85 -30.07 -13.97
C SER A 608 -11.94 -31.54 -13.60
N ALA A 609 -11.96 -31.82 -12.30
CA ALA A 609 -12.30 -33.13 -11.77
C ALA A 609 -13.22 -32.98 -10.56
N VAL A 610 -14.15 -33.92 -10.44
CA VAL A 610 -15.08 -34.03 -9.32
C VAL A 610 -14.52 -35.05 -8.35
N VAL A 611 -14.39 -34.68 -7.09
CA VAL A 611 -13.87 -35.53 -6.02
C VAL A 611 -14.89 -35.65 -4.89
N ARG A 612 -14.90 -36.80 -4.23
CA ARG A 612 -15.56 -37.01 -2.95
C ARG A 612 -14.52 -36.82 -1.84
N ILE A 613 -14.84 -36.00 -0.84
CA ILE A 613 -14.04 -35.82 0.37
C ILE A 613 -14.90 -36.29 1.54
N GLU A 614 -14.48 -37.36 2.20
CA GLU A 614 -15.15 -37.96 3.35
C GLU A 614 -14.29 -37.74 4.60
N PRO A 615 -14.68 -36.82 5.50
CA PRO A 615 -13.93 -36.57 6.73
C PRO A 615 -13.79 -37.84 7.58
N VAL A 616 -12.61 -38.06 8.14
CA VAL A 616 -12.39 -39.16 9.10
C VAL A 616 -13.19 -38.87 10.36
N ASN A 617 -14.07 -39.79 10.75
CA ASN A 617 -14.93 -39.69 11.91
C ASN A 617 -14.81 -40.97 12.76
N PRO A 618 -14.36 -40.91 14.04
CA PRO A 618 -14.02 -39.69 14.79
C PRO A 618 -12.78 -38.97 14.23
N PRO A 619 -12.68 -37.63 14.38
CA PRO A 619 -11.51 -36.89 13.95
C PRO A 619 -10.23 -37.43 14.61
N PRO A 620 -9.08 -37.42 13.92
CA PRO A 620 -7.81 -37.80 14.52
C PRO A 620 -7.51 -36.96 15.78
N GLN A 621 -7.03 -37.61 16.84
CA GLN A 621 -6.67 -36.96 18.10
C GLN A 621 -5.31 -36.26 18.01
N ILE A 622 -5.25 -35.20 17.20
CA ILE A 622 -4.02 -34.44 16.93
C ILE A 622 -4.31 -32.94 16.96
N ASN A 623 -3.38 -32.18 17.55
CA ASN A 623 -3.41 -30.73 17.41
C ASN A 623 -3.07 -30.34 15.97
N TYR A 624 -4.06 -29.88 15.21
CA TYR A 624 -3.86 -29.54 13.81
C TYR A 624 -2.90 -28.37 13.58
N LYS A 625 -2.82 -27.41 14.51
CA LYS A 625 -1.86 -26.29 14.39
C LYS A 625 -0.41 -26.80 14.44
N GLU A 626 -0.19 -27.78 15.31
CA GLU A 626 1.11 -28.42 15.51
C GLU A 626 1.50 -29.25 14.29
N TRP A 627 0.54 -30.02 13.75
CA TRP A 627 0.68 -30.74 12.50
C TRP A 627 1.01 -29.83 11.31
N ASP A 628 0.22 -28.76 11.08
CA ASP A 628 0.48 -27.83 9.96
C ASP A 628 1.82 -27.10 10.14
N GLY A 629 2.23 -26.81 11.38
CA GLY A 629 3.53 -26.24 11.72
C GLY A 629 4.68 -27.13 11.23
N LEU A 630 4.66 -28.43 11.56
CA LEU A 630 5.65 -29.40 11.09
C LEU A 630 5.67 -29.47 9.55
N LEU A 631 4.50 -29.67 8.93
CA LEU A 631 4.41 -29.82 7.48
C LEU A 631 4.86 -28.56 6.73
N ARG A 632 4.57 -27.37 7.26
CA ARG A 632 5.04 -26.10 6.69
C ARG A 632 6.56 -26.07 6.57
N LEU A 633 7.27 -26.53 7.60
CA LEU A 633 8.73 -26.62 7.59
C LEU A 633 9.21 -27.72 6.63
N ALA A 634 8.68 -28.94 6.77
CA ALA A 634 9.10 -30.09 5.96
C ALA A 634 8.92 -29.87 4.45
N PHE A 635 7.86 -29.16 4.04
CA PHE A 635 7.58 -28.87 2.63
C PHE A 635 8.22 -27.58 2.09
N LEU A 636 9.01 -26.82 2.88
CA LEU A 636 9.77 -25.65 2.40
C LEU A 636 10.58 -25.96 1.14
N ARG A 637 11.26 -27.11 1.14
CA ARG A 637 11.97 -27.65 -0.02
C ARG A 637 11.77 -29.17 -0.05
N LYS A 638 10.63 -29.64 -0.54
CA LYS A 638 10.20 -31.06 -0.48
C LYS A 638 11.19 -32.13 -0.99
N ASN A 639 12.17 -31.74 -1.80
CA ASN A 639 13.22 -32.61 -2.33
C ASN A 639 14.53 -32.60 -1.52
N LYS A 640 14.67 -31.72 -0.52
CA LYS A 640 15.80 -31.73 0.41
C LYS A 640 15.52 -32.69 1.57
N THR A 641 16.60 -33.19 2.18
CA THR A 641 16.51 -34.01 3.40
C THR A 641 15.98 -33.15 4.55
N LEU A 642 15.30 -33.78 5.51
CA LEU A 642 14.78 -33.07 6.67
C LEU A 642 15.90 -32.44 7.49
N LEU A 643 17.04 -33.12 7.66
CA LEU A 643 18.20 -32.54 8.35
C LEU A 643 18.64 -31.21 7.72
N ALA A 644 18.75 -31.17 6.39
CA ALA A 644 19.14 -29.95 5.68
C ALA A 644 18.08 -28.82 5.76
N ILE A 645 16.80 -29.17 5.94
CA ILE A 645 15.72 -28.21 6.14
C ILE A 645 15.79 -27.63 7.56
N PHE A 646 15.90 -28.50 8.56
CA PHE A 646 15.91 -28.12 9.96
C PHE A 646 17.20 -27.43 10.39
N HIS A 647 18.31 -27.58 9.66
CA HIS A 647 19.54 -26.81 9.86
C HIS A 647 19.49 -25.36 9.36
N GLN A 648 18.42 -24.94 8.68
CA GLN A 648 18.31 -23.55 8.25
C GLN A 648 18.17 -22.64 9.47
N LYS A 649 18.93 -21.53 9.47
CA LYS A 649 18.98 -20.57 10.58
C LYS A 649 17.58 -20.14 11.08
N GLN A 650 16.69 -19.80 10.15
CA GLN A 650 15.31 -19.37 10.46
C GLN A 650 14.47 -20.48 11.11
N VAL A 651 14.73 -21.75 10.78
CA VAL A 651 14.01 -22.90 11.36
C VAL A 651 14.51 -23.17 12.77
N ILE A 652 15.82 -23.13 12.98
CA ILE A 652 16.42 -23.26 14.31
C ILE A 652 15.97 -22.13 15.24
N GLU A 653 15.95 -20.88 14.78
CA GLU A 653 15.48 -19.73 15.58
C GLU A 653 14.01 -19.88 16.00
N LEU A 654 13.16 -20.39 15.11
CA LEU A 654 11.74 -20.67 15.42
C LEU A 654 11.62 -21.78 16.47
N ILE A 655 12.33 -22.90 16.28
CA ILE A 655 12.28 -24.03 17.20
C ILE A 655 12.86 -23.65 18.57
N ASP A 656 13.96 -22.90 18.61
CA ASP A 656 14.58 -22.42 19.86
C ASP A 656 13.59 -21.57 20.66
N LYS A 657 12.92 -20.63 20.01
CA LYS A 657 11.89 -19.79 20.63
C LYS A 657 10.75 -20.63 21.21
N ASN A 658 10.22 -21.58 20.43
CA ASN A 658 9.11 -22.42 20.87
C ASN A 658 9.53 -23.35 22.02
N TYR A 659 10.71 -23.96 21.93
CA TYR A 659 11.27 -24.82 22.96
C TYR A 659 11.48 -24.08 24.29
N ARG A 660 12.04 -22.85 24.24
CA ARG A 660 12.19 -22.00 25.43
C ARG A 660 10.85 -21.64 26.06
N THR A 661 9.86 -21.34 25.23
CA THR A 661 8.49 -21.05 25.68
C THR A 661 7.88 -22.28 26.38
N PHE A 662 8.03 -23.48 25.81
CA PHE A 662 7.57 -24.72 26.40
C PHE A 662 8.25 -25.01 27.75
N CYS A 663 9.57 -24.91 27.82
CA CYS A 663 10.32 -25.11 29.07
C CYS A 663 9.88 -24.11 30.15
N SER A 664 9.67 -22.85 29.78
CA SER A 664 9.15 -21.81 30.70
C SER A 664 7.77 -22.17 31.22
N VAL A 665 6.85 -22.65 30.38
CA VAL A 665 5.50 -23.08 30.80
C VAL A 665 5.56 -24.33 31.69
N LYS A 666 6.54 -25.21 31.49
CA LYS A 666 6.73 -26.44 32.26
C LYS A 666 7.63 -26.26 33.49
N ASN A 667 8.12 -25.05 33.77
CA ASN A 667 9.11 -24.76 34.82
C ASN A 667 10.36 -25.66 34.72
N GLN A 668 10.83 -25.91 33.49
CA GLN A 668 12.06 -26.67 33.23
C GLN A 668 13.22 -25.70 32.98
N GLU A 669 14.31 -25.87 33.72
CA GLU A 669 15.53 -25.10 33.48
C GLU A 669 16.25 -25.60 32.22
N ILE A 670 16.75 -24.65 31.44
CA ILE A 670 17.52 -24.94 30.22
C ILE A 670 18.99 -24.72 30.54
N ASP A 671 19.81 -25.72 30.26
CA ASP A 671 21.26 -25.63 30.41
C ASP A 671 21.81 -24.41 29.61
N PRO A 672 22.61 -23.52 30.22
CA PRO A 672 23.24 -22.39 29.52
C PRO A 672 24.05 -22.77 28.27
N ILE A 673 24.51 -24.01 28.16
CA ILE A 673 25.30 -24.54 27.04
C ILE A 673 24.40 -25.18 25.97
N PHE A 674 23.08 -25.26 26.18
CA PHE A 674 22.14 -25.90 25.27
C PHE A 674 22.19 -25.31 23.86
N LYS A 675 22.40 -26.19 22.87
CA LYS A 675 22.41 -25.85 21.44
C LYS A 675 21.25 -26.53 20.74
N THR A 676 20.21 -25.76 20.46
CA THR A 676 18.99 -26.21 19.75
C THR A 676 19.28 -26.94 18.45
N LYS A 677 20.29 -26.50 17.69
CA LYS A 677 20.67 -27.15 16.43
C LYS A 677 21.13 -28.60 16.63
N GLU A 678 22.03 -28.84 17.58
CA GLU A 678 22.56 -30.18 17.87
C GLU A 678 21.45 -31.08 18.44
N TYR A 679 20.58 -30.51 19.27
CA TYR A 679 19.44 -31.23 19.83
C TYR A 679 18.42 -31.68 18.77
N VAL A 680 18.04 -30.79 17.85
CA VAL A 680 17.14 -31.11 16.71
C VAL A 680 17.78 -32.15 15.79
N GLU A 681 19.09 -32.05 15.53
CA GLU A 681 19.82 -33.04 14.73
C GLU A 681 19.77 -34.43 15.38
N ASN A 682 19.99 -34.53 16.68
CA ASN A 682 19.92 -35.80 17.41
C ASN A 682 18.53 -36.43 17.31
N VAL A 683 17.46 -35.67 17.55
CA VAL A 683 16.08 -36.17 17.45
C VAL A 683 15.78 -36.68 16.03
N LEU A 684 16.25 -35.99 14.99
CA LEU A 684 16.07 -36.42 13.60
C LEU A 684 16.86 -37.69 13.26
N ARG A 685 18.06 -37.85 13.81
CA ARG A 685 18.89 -39.05 13.58
C ARG A 685 18.34 -40.25 14.33
N GLU A 686 17.99 -40.11 15.60
CA GLU A 686 17.42 -41.16 16.44
C GLU A 686 16.07 -41.65 15.91
N SER A 687 15.24 -40.74 15.39
CA SER A 687 13.97 -41.10 14.76
C SER A 687 14.10 -41.68 13.35
N GLY A 688 15.30 -41.71 12.76
CA GLY A 688 15.54 -42.26 11.42
C GLY A 688 15.06 -41.35 10.26
N TYR A 689 14.69 -40.10 10.55
CA TYR A 689 14.13 -39.16 9.57
C TYR A 689 15.12 -38.13 9.03
N ALA A 690 16.35 -38.06 9.54
CA ALA A 690 17.38 -37.10 9.11
C ALA A 690 17.57 -37.04 7.58
N GLU A 691 17.71 -38.21 6.93
CA GLU A 691 17.94 -38.32 5.49
C GLU A 691 16.65 -38.48 4.66
N LYS A 692 15.49 -38.59 5.32
CA LYS A 692 14.20 -38.68 4.64
C LYS A 692 13.84 -37.34 4.03
N ARG A 693 12.99 -37.37 2.99
CA ARG A 693 12.54 -36.19 2.25
C ARG A 693 11.03 -36.13 2.30
N ALA A 694 10.46 -34.95 2.56
CA ALA A 694 9.03 -34.76 2.65
C ALA A 694 8.25 -35.27 1.42
N ARG A 695 8.87 -35.26 0.23
CA ARG A 695 8.25 -35.79 -1.00
C ARG A 695 7.87 -37.28 -0.93
N VAL A 696 8.57 -38.11 -0.14
CA VAL A 696 8.38 -39.57 -0.09
C VAL A 696 7.83 -40.06 1.25
N MET A 697 7.58 -39.14 2.19
CA MET A 697 7.05 -39.48 3.50
C MET A 697 5.53 -39.59 3.44
N SER A 698 5.00 -40.63 4.06
CA SER A 698 3.56 -40.86 4.26
C SER A 698 3.00 -40.00 5.41
N VAL A 699 1.68 -40.01 5.58
CA VAL A 699 1.03 -39.38 6.75
C VAL A 699 1.56 -39.99 8.05
N ASP A 700 1.71 -41.32 8.10
CA ASP A 700 2.23 -42.04 9.27
C ASP A 700 3.69 -41.67 9.59
N ASP A 701 4.51 -41.43 8.56
CA ASP A 701 5.88 -40.93 8.74
C ASP A 701 5.90 -39.56 9.43
N PHE A 702 5.04 -38.64 8.98
CA PHE A 702 4.93 -37.32 9.60
C PHE A 702 4.36 -37.38 11.01
N LEU A 703 3.41 -38.29 11.29
CA LEU A 703 2.87 -38.50 12.63
C LEU A 703 3.94 -39.03 13.58
N THR A 704 4.74 -40.00 13.12
CA THR A 704 5.85 -40.58 13.89
C THR A 704 6.92 -39.53 14.17
N LEU A 705 7.25 -38.71 13.17
CA LEU A 705 8.20 -37.61 13.33
C LEU A 705 7.68 -36.54 14.31
N LEU A 706 6.41 -36.16 14.21
CA LEU A 706 5.78 -35.21 15.14
C LEU A 706 5.81 -35.74 16.57
N LEU A 707 5.51 -37.02 16.75
CA LEU A 707 5.58 -37.67 18.05
C LEU A 707 7.00 -37.66 18.62
N ALA A 708 8.02 -37.92 17.79
CA ALA A 708 9.42 -37.86 18.20
C ALA A 708 9.81 -36.45 18.69
N PHE A 709 9.43 -35.41 17.94
CA PHE A 709 9.65 -34.02 18.37
C PHE A 709 8.91 -33.67 19.66
N ASN A 710 7.63 -34.03 19.77
CA ASN A 710 6.84 -33.77 20.97
C ASN A 710 7.40 -34.47 22.21
N LYS A 711 7.89 -35.72 22.08
CA LYS A 711 8.58 -36.43 23.18
C LYS A 711 9.86 -35.72 23.62
N ALA A 712 10.54 -35.04 22.69
CA ALA A 712 11.71 -34.22 22.97
C ALA A 712 11.37 -32.79 23.44
N GLY A 713 10.09 -32.45 23.63
CA GLY A 713 9.64 -31.11 24.02
C GLY A 713 9.70 -30.06 22.90
N ILE A 714 9.94 -30.47 21.66
CA ILE A 714 10.02 -29.59 20.50
C ILE A 714 8.63 -29.42 19.88
N HIS A 715 8.18 -28.17 19.77
CA HIS A 715 6.87 -27.81 19.23
C HIS A 715 6.94 -26.77 18.11
N PHE A 716 5.95 -26.80 17.21
CA PHE A 716 5.90 -26.04 15.95
C PHE A 716 4.86 -24.91 15.95
N SER A 717 3.99 -24.85 16.96
CA SER A 717 2.92 -23.84 17.09
C SER A 717 2.90 -23.13 18.44
#